data_AF-A0A3M1VPK1-F1
#
_entry.id   AF-A0A3M1VPK1-F1
#
_cell.length_a   1.000
_cell.length_b   1.000
_cell.length_c   1.000
_cell.angle_alpha   90.00
_cell.angle_beta   90.00
_cell.angle_gamma   90.00
#
_symmetry.space_group_name_H-M   'P 1'
#
loop_
_entity.id
_entity.type
_entity.pdbx_description
1 polymer ?
#
loop_
_entity_poly.entity_id
_entity_poly.type
_entity_poly.pdbx_seq_one_letter_code
_entity_poly.pdbx_strand_id
1 'polypeptide(L)'
;MNRTGHSNSSKRRCLALLAGLAVVASFFMFPAFAGETGLRAKIARDLADQMASAAEGEALAVVVQYGEGHAPGTEVTALPGARVVGTLGSVAVKLNSAAIRRLAENPAVLSIAPDRLLRANLDVAVAASNADIAYSHYGHTGKGVTVALIDTGLAPNLAVPEERVLARVDFVDPDGNAVDGHGHGTHIAAIIGGENGVAPEVNFVVLRVLDAEGQGKLSSVLQAIDWTIQHKDEYGIRVVNMSLGYAPRMSIAIDPVNIAVRRAWAAGLTVVASAGNRGRDGHLTINAPGNDPRVITVGAMNDLNTLERADDVITTYSGRGPSYGDLVLKPDLVAPGNRIVGPAVPGSTLATEHPEKLVDGGIELSGTSMAAGFVSGAAALLIERHPEISNDAIKTVLMRSAEKLDDVDVFARGAGYLDVEAALELSDELATSRHYSSASPRIGRAPKGVFLYVVSEATRRPVILTGFADVYGDNAVYGDEEFWTDRELWGDGILWADGILWADGILWADATPVADGILWADGILWADGILWADSQLWGDGILWADGIMTGDGILWADGVVQTDGILWADGRLEGDGILWADGILWADGILWADGVLWADGILWADVANDGILWADGILWADGVLWADGILWADGILWADGILWADGILWADGILWADVAPGAIED
;
A
#
# COMPACT_ATOMS: atom_id res chain seq x y z
N MET A 1 -22.43 63.86 -14.73
CA MET A 1 -21.70 65.02 -14.14
C MET A 1 -22.69 65.80 -13.30
N ASN A 2 -22.50 66.16 -12.03
CA ASN A 2 -21.42 65.98 -11.06
C ASN A 2 -22.07 66.23 -9.68
N ARG A 3 -21.88 65.32 -8.71
CA ARG A 3 -21.08 65.47 -7.47
C ARG A 3 -21.70 66.42 -6.41
N THR A 4 -21.83 66.08 -5.13
CA THR A 4 -21.19 65.08 -4.26
C THR A 4 -22.05 64.89 -3.01
N GLY A 5 -22.17 63.67 -2.49
CA GLY A 5 -22.91 63.34 -1.27
C GLY A 5 -22.00 62.99 -0.09
N HIS A 6 -22.30 63.58 1.06
CA HIS A 6 -21.90 63.13 2.39
C HIS A 6 -23.11 63.23 3.34
N SER A 7 -23.14 62.30 4.29
CA SER A 7 -23.94 62.28 5.52
C SER A 7 -25.35 61.66 5.51
N ASN A 8 -25.40 60.51 6.19
CA ASN A 8 -26.41 60.03 7.15
C ASN A 8 -27.87 59.84 6.74
N SER A 9 -28.29 58.57 6.71
CA SER A 9 -29.44 58.05 7.48
C SER A 9 -29.44 56.52 7.41
N SER A 10 -29.07 55.87 8.52
CA SER A 10 -29.98 55.12 9.40
C SER A 10 -30.62 53.85 8.79
N LYS A 11 -29.90 52.73 8.90
CA LYS A 11 -30.55 51.42 9.09
C LYS A 11 -30.49 51.03 10.57
N ARG A 12 -31.63 51.27 11.22
CA ARG A 12 -32.18 50.54 12.37
C ARG A 12 -31.91 49.03 12.23
N ARG A 13 -31.69 48.20 13.23
CA ARG A 13 -31.74 48.29 14.71
C ARG A 13 -31.05 47.00 15.19
N CYS A 14 -29.95 47.11 15.92
CA CYS A 14 -29.43 46.05 16.80
C CYS A 14 -29.46 46.61 18.22
N LEU A 15 -30.42 46.14 19.03
CA LEU A 15 -30.54 46.29 20.48
C LEU A 15 -31.66 45.29 20.86
N ALA A 16 -31.54 44.36 21.78
CA ALA A 16 -30.49 43.99 22.73
C ALA A 16 -30.91 42.63 23.29
N LEU A 17 -29.97 41.82 23.76
CA LEU A 17 -29.81 41.50 25.19
C LEU A 17 -28.83 40.32 25.35
N LEU A 18 -27.69 40.62 25.97
CA LEU A 18 -27.11 39.86 27.08
C LEU A 18 -27.19 38.33 27.00
N ALA A 19 -26.17 37.72 26.38
CA ALA A 19 -25.45 36.50 26.82
C ALA A 19 -24.67 35.96 25.61
N GLY A 20 -23.38 36.26 25.50
CA GLY A 20 -22.63 35.84 24.31
C GLY A 20 -21.24 36.45 24.20
N LEU A 21 -20.36 36.11 25.16
CA LEU A 21 -18.91 36.17 24.97
C LEU A 21 -18.25 35.13 25.88
N ALA A 22 -18.75 33.91 25.77
CA ALA A 22 -18.15 32.67 26.24
C ALA A 22 -18.98 31.53 25.63
N VAL A 23 -18.32 30.52 25.07
CA VAL A 23 -18.90 29.22 24.69
C VAL A 23 -19.72 29.18 23.38
N VAL A 24 -19.03 28.85 22.28
CA VAL A 24 -19.31 27.77 21.29
C VAL A 24 -17.93 27.59 20.62
N ALA A 25 -17.18 26.50 20.72
CA ALA A 25 -17.55 25.11 20.48
C ALA A 25 -17.67 24.29 21.76
N SER A 26 -18.73 23.49 21.80
CA SER A 26 -19.19 22.73 22.94
C SER A 26 -19.72 21.40 22.39
N PHE A 27 -19.44 20.31 23.12
CA PHE A 27 -19.97 18.94 23.01
C PHE A 27 -19.34 18.03 21.94
N PHE A 28 -18.75 16.86 22.25
CA PHE A 28 -18.88 15.89 23.36
C PHE A 28 -17.48 15.33 23.76
N MET A 29 -16.95 15.32 25.01
CA MET A 29 -17.25 14.57 26.26
C MET A 29 -17.47 13.06 26.04
N PHE A 30 -16.60 12.10 26.45
CA PHE A 30 -16.02 11.75 27.77
C PHE A 30 -14.80 10.79 27.62
N PRO A 31 -14.00 10.47 28.68
CA PRO A 31 -13.66 11.19 29.90
C PRO A 31 -12.13 11.47 30.01
N ALA A 32 -11.80 12.56 30.71
CA ALA A 32 -10.43 12.88 31.09
C ALA A 32 -9.93 11.93 32.19
N PHE A 33 -8.93 11.11 31.87
CA PHE A 33 -7.96 10.67 32.88
C PHE A 33 -6.99 11.83 33.12
N ALA A 34 -7.07 12.41 34.31
CA ALA A 34 -6.09 13.37 34.79
C ALA A 34 -4.77 12.65 35.10
N GLY A 35 -3.68 13.06 34.45
CA GLY A 35 -2.34 12.63 34.81
C GLY A 35 -1.30 12.98 33.75
N GLU A 36 -0.37 13.88 34.10
CA GLU A 36 0.96 14.04 33.49
C GLU A 36 1.07 14.71 32.11
N THR A 37 1.02 16.04 32.09
CA THR A 37 1.72 16.83 31.06
C THR A 37 2.51 17.95 31.73
N GLY A 38 3.83 17.75 31.92
CA GLY A 38 4.67 18.75 32.57
C GLY A 38 6.15 18.40 32.83
N LEU A 39 6.76 17.46 32.12
CA LEU A 39 8.21 17.31 32.06
C LEU A 39 8.60 16.79 30.67
N ARG A 40 9.50 17.47 29.96
CA ARG A 40 10.26 16.82 28.88
C ARG A 40 11.00 15.66 29.54
N ALA A 41 10.67 14.41 29.18
CA ALA A 41 11.35 13.25 29.75
C ALA A 41 12.84 13.31 29.39
N LYS A 42 13.69 13.63 30.37
CA LYS A 42 15.14 13.77 30.19
C LYS A 42 15.87 12.41 30.16
N ILE A 43 15.15 11.34 30.49
CA ILE A 43 15.64 9.96 30.51
C ILE A 43 15.37 9.38 29.12
N ALA A 44 16.40 8.85 28.47
CA ALA A 44 16.27 8.16 27.19
C ALA A 44 15.31 6.96 27.31
N ARG A 45 14.55 6.68 26.25
CA ARG A 45 13.50 5.65 26.24
C ARG A 45 14.04 4.26 26.58
N ASP A 46 15.15 3.87 25.95
CA ASP A 46 15.87 2.61 26.20
C ASP A 46 16.39 2.49 27.63
N LEU A 47 16.80 3.59 28.25
CA LEU A 47 17.15 3.61 29.67
C LEU A 47 15.91 3.48 30.56
N ALA A 48 14.77 4.06 30.18
CA ALA A 48 13.51 3.90 30.90
C ALA A 48 13.04 2.44 30.90
N ASP A 49 13.22 1.73 29.77
CA ASP A 49 12.91 0.30 29.65
C ASP A 49 13.87 -0.55 30.51
N GLN A 50 15.18 -0.26 30.48
CA GLN A 50 16.16 -0.91 31.38
C GLN A 50 15.78 -0.71 32.84
N MET A 51 15.41 0.52 33.22
CA MET A 51 14.98 0.84 34.59
C MET A 51 13.69 0.12 35.00
N ALA A 52 12.80 -0.21 34.06
CA ALA A 52 11.59 -0.98 34.31
C ALA A 52 11.87 -2.48 34.51
N SER A 53 12.90 -3.00 33.84
CA SER A 53 13.34 -4.40 33.95
C SER A 53 14.36 -4.68 35.06
N ALA A 54 15.04 -3.64 35.56
CA ALA A 54 16.13 -3.77 36.53
C ALA A 54 15.65 -4.20 37.92
N ALA A 55 16.44 -5.03 38.60
CA ALA A 55 16.16 -5.42 39.98
C ALA A 55 16.26 -4.21 40.93
N GLU A 56 15.55 -4.25 42.06
CA GLU A 56 15.55 -3.15 43.02
C GLU A 56 16.97 -2.84 43.52
N GLY A 57 17.45 -1.63 43.25
CA GLY A 57 18.80 -1.18 43.62
C GLY A 57 19.92 -1.57 42.64
N GLU A 58 19.60 -2.25 41.53
CA GLU A 58 20.57 -2.54 40.46
C GLU A 58 21.15 -1.26 39.86
N ALA A 59 22.45 -1.26 39.63
CA ALA A 59 23.18 -0.11 39.12
C ALA A 59 23.37 -0.22 37.60
N LEU A 60 22.71 0.67 36.85
CA LEU A 60 22.79 0.80 35.40
C LEU A 60 23.91 1.75 35.02
N ALA A 61 24.68 1.41 33.98
CA ALA A 61 25.70 2.32 33.45
C ALA A 61 25.03 3.39 32.60
N VAL A 62 25.26 4.67 32.92
CA VAL A 62 24.59 5.81 32.29
C VAL A 62 25.57 6.95 32.01
N VAL A 63 25.23 7.78 31.02
CA VAL A 63 25.86 9.05 30.73
C VAL A 63 24.87 10.17 31.07
N VAL A 64 25.28 11.05 31.98
CA VAL A 64 24.53 12.25 32.36
C VAL A 64 25.11 13.44 31.60
N GLN A 65 24.28 14.09 30.78
CA GLN A 65 24.63 15.27 30.01
C GLN A 65 24.08 16.52 30.70
N TYR A 66 24.92 17.52 30.92
CA TYR A 66 24.51 18.82 31.45
C TYR A 66 24.31 19.83 30.31
N GLY A 67 23.42 20.81 30.52
CA GLY A 67 23.14 21.86 29.54
C GLY A 67 24.31 22.85 29.39
N GLU A 68 24.35 23.59 28.29
CA GLU A 68 25.39 24.60 28.07
C GLU A 68 25.50 25.58 29.27
N GLY A 69 26.73 25.87 29.69
CA GLY A 69 27.03 26.73 30.84
C GLY A 69 26.87 26.07 32.22
N HIS A 70 26.43 24.81 32.29
CA HIS A 70 26.34 24.04 33.53
C HIS A 70 27.46 23.00 33.61
N ALA A 71 28.17 22.95 34.74
CA ALA A 71 29.18 21.93 34.99
C ALA A 71 28.57 20.77 35.80
N PRO A 72 29.08 19.54 35.63
CA PRO A 72 28.63 18.42 36.44
C PRO A 72 28.80 18.67 37.95
N GLY A 73 27.74 18.44 38.72
CA GLY A 73 27.74 18.63 40.17
C GLY A 73 28.65 17.63 40.91
N THR A 74 29.11 17.99 42.10
CA THR A 74 29.90 17.09 42.97
C THR A 74 29.12 15.84 43.37
N GLU A 75 27.79 15.91 43.38
CA GLU A 75 26.87 14.80 43.66
C GLU A 75 26.96 13.62 42.68
N VAL A 76 27.43 13.83 41.44
CA VAL A 76 27.59 12.78 40.42
C VAL A 76 29.08 12.51 40.18
N THR A 77 29.92 13.55 40.18
CA THR A 77 31.36 13.42 39.91
C THR A 77 32.17 12.78 41.03
N ALA A 78 31.67 12.81 42.27
CA ALA A 78 32.32 12.15 43.42
C ALA A 78 31.93 10.68 43.59
N LEU A 79 31.03 10.14 42.76
CA LEU A 79 30.59 8.74 42.85
C LEU A 79 31.71 7.78 42.39
N PRO A 80 31.84 6.60 43.03
CA PRO A 80 32.83 5.61 42.62
C PRO A 80 32.67 5.21 41.16
N GLY A 81 33.74 5.35 40.37
CA GLY A 81 33.77 4.99 38.95
C GLY A 81 33.21 6.06 38.00
N ALA A 82 32.83 7.24 38.50
CA ALA A 82 32.42 8.36 37.65
C ALA A 82 33.58 8.84 36.76
N ARG A 83 33.32 8.97 35.46
CA ARG A 83 34.26 9.47 34.45
C ARG A 83 33.75 10.79 33.89
N VAL A 84 34.45 11.88 34.22
CA VAL A 84 34.05 13.23 33.83
C VAL A 84 34.65 13.60 32.48
N VAL A 85 33.81 13.95 31.52
CA VAL A 85 34.22 14.49 30.21
C VAL A 85 34.02 16.00 30.24
N GLY A 86 34.98 16.68 30.86
CA GLY A 86 34.86 18.09 31.26
C GLY A 86 34.53 19.07 30.12
N THR A 87 35.09 18.85 28.92
CA THR A 87 34.86 19.72 27.75
C THR A 87 33.42 19.70 27.25
N LEU A 88 32.73 18.56 27.42
CA LEU A 88 31.36 18.35 26.93
C LEU A 88 30.31 18.48 28.04
N GLY A 89 30.73 18.71 29.30
CA GLY A 89 29.82 18.80 30.42
C GLY A 89 29.06 17.50 30.68
N SER A 90 29.71 16.34 30.52
CA SER A 90 29.08 15.04 30.75
C SER A 90 29.83 14.15 31.73
N VAL A 91 29.11 13.20 32.34
CA VAL A 91 29.67 12.24 33.28
C VAL A 91 29.11 10.85 32.99
N ALA A 92 29.99 9.88 32.73
CA ALA A 92 29.63 8.46 32.68
C ALA A 92 29.77 7.84 34.07
N VAL A 93 28.73 7.19 34.57
CA VAL A 93 28.67 6.67 35.96
C VAL A 93 27.63 5.54 36.06
N LYS A 94 27.76 4.67 37.07
CA LYS A 94 26.73 3.68 37.38
C LYS A 94 25.74 4.22 38.42
N LEU A 95 24.45 4.22 38.12
CA LEU A 95 23.37 4.73 38.97
C LEU A 95 22.22 3.74 39.03
N ASN A 96 21.52 3.69 40.16
CA ASN A 96 20.27 2.95 40.25
C ASN A 96 19.09 3.79 39.73
N SER A 97 17.95 3.14 39.46
CA SER A 97 16.76 3.78 38.90
C SER A 97 16.26 4.98 39.73
N ALA A 98 16.39 4.93 41.06
CA ALA A 98 16.00 6.04 41.95
C ALA A 98 16.90 7.27 41.78
N ALA A 99 18.22 7.07 41.68
CA ALA A 99 19.18 8.14 41.46
C ALA A 99 19.02 8.76 40.05
N ILE A 100 18.71 7.94 39.04
CA ILE A 100 18.45 8.41 37.67
C ILE A 100 17.22 9.34 37.64
N ARG A 101 16.10 8.93 38.27
CA ARG A 101 14.90 9.78 38.35
C ARG A 101 15.16 11.11 39.05
N ARG A 102 15.88 11.08 40.17
CA ARG A 102 16.24 12.29 40.93
C ARG A 102 17.14 13.25 40.13
N LEU A 103 18.05 12.73 39.31
CA LEU A 103 18.89 13.57 38.45
C LEU A 103 18.10 14.17 37.27
N ALA A 104 17.11 13.45 36.74
CA ALA A 104 16.26 13.98 35.67
C ALA A 104 15.43 15.20 36.11
N GLU A 105 15.13 15.32 37.41
CA GLU A 105 14.46 16.49 38.00
C GLU A 105 15.37 17.72 38.10
N ASN A 106 16.70 17.56 38.03
CA ASN A 106 17.63 18.67 38.14
C ASN A 106 17.58 19.55 36.87
N PRO A 107 17.31 20.87 36.97
CA PRO A 107 17.23 21.76 35.80
C PRO A 107 18.55 21.90 35.02
N ALA A 108 19.70 21.65 35.66
CA ALA A 108 21.02 21.69 35.01
C ALA A 108 21.32 20.46 34.14
N VAL A 109 20.62 19.34 34.39
CA VAL A 109 20.74 18.11 33.58
C VAL A 109 19.92 18.29 32.32
N LEU A 110 20.56 18.09 31.18
CA LEU A 110 19.96 18.13 29.84
C LEU A 110 19.35 16.78 29.47
N SER A 111 20.09 15.69 29.66
CA SER A 111 19.63 14.33 29.39
C SER A 111 20.40 13.26 30.18
N ILE A 112 19.81 12.07 30.29
CA ILE A 112 20.42 10.88 30.87
C ILE A 112 20.15 9.71 29.90
N ALA A 113 21.22 9.07 29.42
CA ALA A 113 21.18 7.95 28.48
C ALA A 113 21.98 6.76 29.05
N PRO A 114 21.78 5.52 28.58
CA PRO A 114 22.64 4.42 29.00
C PRO A 114 24.06 4.61 28.44
N ASP A 115 25.08 4.12 29.15
CA ASP A 115 26.47 4.09 28.69
C ASP A 115 26.63 2.96 27.68
N ARG A 116 26.18 3.23 26.44
CA ARG A 116 26.06 2.23 25.38
C ARG A 116 27.44 1.70 24.98
N LEU A 117 27.50 0.38 24.76
CA LEU A 117 28.60 -0.20 23.99
C LEU A 117 28.48 0.30 22.54
N LEU A 118 29.53 0.92 22.03
CA LEU A 118 29.65 1.23 20.60
C LEU A 118 29.97 -0.10 19.89
N ARG A 119 29.01 -0.63 19.12
CA ARG A 119 29.19 -1.81 18.25
C ARG A 119 29.64 -1.35 16.87
N ALA A 120 30.27 -2.24 16.09
CA ALA A 120 30.64 -1.93 14.70
C ALA A 120 29.37 -1.64 13.90
N ASN A 121 29.37 -0.63 13.02
CA ASN A 121 28.16 -0.24 12.28
C ASN A 121 27.61 -1.36 11.37
N LEU A 122 28.41 -2.37 11.04
CA LEU A 122 27.92 -3.58 10.38
C LEU A 122 26.89 -4.34 11.21
N ASP A 123 27.04 -4.40 12.54
CA ASP A 123 26.10 -5.10 13.42
C ASP A 123 24.73 -4.40 13.44
N VAL A 124 24.74 -3.06 13.39
CA VAL A 124 23.50 -2.25 13.30
C VAL A 124 22.85 -2.43 11.94
N ALA A 125 23.62 -2.38 10.85
CA ALA A 125 23.11 -2.57 9.50
C ALA A 125 22.57 -4.01 9.26
N VAL A 126 23.20 -5.03 9.84
CA VAL A 126 22.69 -6.42 9.82
C VAL A 126 21.37 -6.52 10.56
N ALA A 127 21.27 -5.91 11.75
CA ALA A 127 20.01 -5.85 12.49
C ALA A 127 18.93 -5.03 11.75
N ALA A 128 19.29 -3.90 11.14
CA ALA A 128 18.37 -3.04 10.38
C ALA A 128 17.81 -3.71 9.11
N SER A 129 18.46 -4.77 8.63
CA SER A 129 17.95 -5.62 7.54
C SER A 129 17.28 -6.91 8.03
N ASN A 130 17.15 -7.09 9.35
CA ASN A 130 16.69 -8.32 10.02
C ASN A 130 17.51 -9.56 9.64
N ALA A 131 18.76 -9.38 9.19
CA ALA A 131 19.61 -10.47 8.74
C ALA A 131 20.12 -11.33 9.90
N ASP A 132 20.21 -10.76 11.11
CA ASP A 132 20.60 -11.48 12.32
C ASP A 132 19.60 -12.57 12.74
N ILE A 133 18.33 -12.37 12.39
CA ILE A 133 17.24 -13.32 12.66
C ILE A 133 17.44 -14.62 11.86
N ALA A 134 18.05 -14.55 10.67
CA ALA A 134 18.28 -15.72 9.83
C ALA A 134 19.10 -16.81 10.54
N TYR A 135 20.18 -16.45 11.23
CA TYR A 135 20.98 -17.41 11.98
C TYR A 135 20.44 -17.62 13.40
N SER A 136 19.98 -16.57 14.08
CA SER A 136 19.61 -16.65 15.50
C SER A 136 18.27 -17.36 15.73
N HIS A 137 17.34 -17.27 14.78
CA HIS A 137 16.00 -17.86 14.87
C HIS A 137 15.83 -19.05 13.90
N TYR A 138 16.28 -18.91 12.65
CA TYR A 138 16.08 -19.93 11.62
C TYR A 138 17.27 -20.88 11.42
N GLY A 139 18.44 -20.57 11.98
CA GLY A 139 19.65 -21.39 11.87
C GLY A 139 20.27 -21.42 10.47
N HIS A 140 19.89 -20.50 9.58
CA HIS A 140 20.47 -20.34 8.25
C HIS A 140 21.66 -19.39 8.29
N THR A 141 22.75 -19.78 7.62
CA THR A 141 24.05 -19.09 7.64
C THR A 141 24.62 -18.87 6.23
N GLY A 142 23.92 -19.28 5.18
CA GLY A 142 24.38 -19.33 3.79
C GLY A 142 25.18 -20.58 3.46
N LYS A 143 25.18 -21.58 4.35
CA LYS A 143 26.01 -22.77 4.23
C LYS A 143 25.70 -23.55 2.96
N GLY A 144 26.76 -23.97 2.26
CA GLY A 144 26.64 -24.77 1.04
C GLY A 144 26.24 -23.97 -0.21
N VAL A 145 26.08 -22.66 -0.08
CA VAL A 145 25.87 -21.74 -1.21
C VAL A 145 27.19 -21.04 -1.55
N THR A 146 27.45 -20.82 -2.84
CA THR A 146 28.64 -20.09 -3.29
C THR A 146 28.25 -18.78 -3.98
N VAL A 147 28.89 -17.69 -3.57
CA VAL A 147 28.78 -16.35 -4.16
C VAL A 147 30.01 -16.07 -5.03
N ALA A 148 29.79 -15.76 -6.31
CA ALA A 148 30.82 -15.18 -7.16
C ALA A 148 30.94 -13.68 -6.88
N LEU A 149 32.08 -13.26 -6.33
CA LEU A 149 32.41 -11.86 -6.06
C LEU A 149 33.23 -11.30 -7.24
N ILE A 150 32.59 -10.49 -8.07
CA ILE A 150 33.24 -9.82 -9.21
C ILE A 150 33.63 -8.40 -8.79
N ASP A 151 34.87 -8.20 -8.33
CA ASP A 151 35.32 -6.96 -7.68
C ASP A 151 36.86 -6.72 -7.76
N THR A 152 37.47 -6.03 -6.80
CA THR A 152 38.92 -5.73 -6.71
C THR A 152 39.77 -6.89 -6.19
N GLY A 153 39.15 -7.99 -5.77
CA GLY A 153 39.79 -9.16 -5.18
C GLY A 153 39.34 -9.39 -3.73
N LEU A 154 40.04 -10.28 -3.04
CA LEU A 154 39.77 -10.59 -1.63
C LEU A 154 41.08 -10.81 -0.86
N ALA A 155 41.28 -10.08 0.23
CA ALA A 155 42.42 -10.29 1.13
C ALA A 155 42.28 -11.63 1.88
N PRO A 156 43.31 -12.50 1.86
CA PRO A 156 43.26 -13.81 2.50
C PRO A 156 43.08 -13.71 4.03
N ASN A 157 42.17 -14.53 4.58
CA ASN A 157 41.93 -14.67 6.03
C ASN A 157 41.63 -13.35 6.78
N LEU A 158 41.14 -12.32 6.08
CA LEU A 158 40.82 -11.03 6.70
C LEU A 158 39.32 -10.85 6.90
N ALA A 159 38.55 -10.90 5.82
CA ALA A 159 37.08 -10.82 5.88
C ALA A 159 36.44 -12.19 6.09
N VAL A 160 36.98 -13.20 5.40
CA VAL A 160 36.50 -14.57 5.42
C VAL A 160 37.70 -15.52 5.51
N PRO A 161 37.55 -16.68 6.17
CA PRO A 161 38.57 -17.73 6.17
C PRO A 161 38.86 -18.23 4.75
N GLU A 162 40.12 -18.51 4.45
CA GLU A 162 40.55 -18.92 3.10
C GLU A 162 39.93 -20.26 2.67
N GLU A 163 39.57 -21.14 3.61
CA GLU A 163 38.88 -22.39 3.31
C GLU A 163 37.49 -22.19 2.68
N ARG A 164 36.87 -21.02 2.86
CA ARG A 164 35.60 -20.67 2.20
C ARG A 164 35.81 -20.07 0.81
N VAL A 165 37.05 -19.83 0.37
CA VAL A 165 37.38 -19.34 -0.96
C VAL A 165 37.70 -20.53 -1.87
N LEU A 166 36.72 -20.94 -2.68
CA LEU A 166 36.82 -22.15 -3.51
C LEU A 166 37.67 -21.94 -4.77
N ALA A 167 37.69 -20.72 -5.30
CA ALA A 167 38.51 -20.35 -6.45
C ALA A 167 38.85 -18.86 -6.45
N ARG A 168 39.99 -18.53 -7.08
CA ARG A 168 40.47 -17.17 -7.32
C ARG A 168 40.89 -17.06 -8.78
N VAL A 169 40.37 -16.06 -9.49
CA VAL A 169 40.76 -15.77 -10.87
C VAL A 169 40.98 -14.28 -11.03
N ASP A 170 42.12 -13.91 -11.61
CA ASP A 170 42.50 -12.52 -11.83
C ASP A 170 42.42 -12.19 -13.34
N PHE A 171 41.49 -11.30 -13.70
CA PHE A 171 41.30 -10.82 -15.07
C PHE A 171 41.95 -9.45 -15.31
N VAL A 172 42.65 -8.92 -14.31
CA VAL A 172 43.45 -7.68 -14.39
C VAL A 172 44.91 -8.04 -14.64
N ASP A 173 45.42 -8.98 -13.85
CA ASP A 173 46.77 -9.53 -13.95
C ASP A 173 46.69 -11.05 -14.08
N PRO A 174 46.89 -11.63 -15.28
CA PRO A 174 46.80 -13.08 -15.50
C PRO A 174 47.77 -13.92 -14.66
N ASP A 175 48.88 -13.33 -14.18
CA ASP A 175 49.84 -13.99 -13.28
C ASP A 175 49.52 -13.73 -11.79
N GLY A 176 48.49 -12.93 -11.52
CA GLY A 176 48.00 -12.58 -10.20
C GLY A 176 47.16 -13.68 -9.54
N ASN A 177 46.83 -13.47 -8.27
CA ASN A 177 46.06 -14.41 -7.45
C ASN A 177 44.77 -13.79 -6.90
N ALA A 178 44.26 -12.71 -7.51
CA ALA A 178 43.06 -11.99 -7.10
C ALA A 178 43.09 -11.52 -5.62
N VAL A 179 44.29 -11.23 -5.08
CA VAL A 179 44.42 -10.54 -3.79
C VAL A 179 44.01 -9.08 -3.94
N ASP A 180 43.27 -8.60 -2.95
CA ASP A 180 42.70 -7.25 -2.97
C ASP A 180 43.76 -6.18 -2.69
N GLY A 181 44.14 -5.44 -3.72
CA GLY A 181 45.01 -4.27 -3.59
C GLY A 181 44.26 -2.98 -3.26
N HIS A 182 42.95 -2.93 -3.47
CA HIS A 182 42.15 -1.72 -3.33
C HIS A 182 41.42 -1.65 -1.98
N GLY A 183 40.90 -2.77 -1.50
CA GLY A 183 40.19 -2.93 -0.23
C GLY A 183 38.67 -3.04 -0.35
N HIS A 184 38.08 -2.73 -1.51
CA HIS A 184 36.63 -2.72 -1.71
C HIS A 184 36.04 -4.13 -1.73
N GLY A 185 36.59 -5.05 -2.54
CA GLY A 185 36.11 -6.42 -2.63
C GLY A 185 36.15 -7.15 -1.29
N THR A 186 37.20 -6.94 -0.48
CA THR A 186 37.28 -7.49 0.87
C THR A 186 36.20 -6.95 1.80
N HIS A 187 35.89 -5.65 1.71
CA HIS A 187 34.82 -5.04 2.49
C HIS A 187 33.45 -5.61 2.11
N ILE A 188 33.18 -5.77 0.82
CA ILE A 188 31.95 -6.40 0.32
C ILE A 188 31.85 -7.88 0.76
N ALA A 189 32.94 -8.64 0.69
CA ALA A 189 32.96 -10.03 1.15
C ALA A 189 32.61 -10.15 2.65
N ALA A 190 33.05 -9.19 3.47
CA ALA A 190 32.72 -9.15 4.89
C ALA A 190 31.23 -8.91 5.14
N ILE A 191 30.58 -8.02 4.38
CA ILE A 191 29.14 -7.79 4.46
C ILE A 191 28.37 -9.06 4.07
N ILE A 192 28.81 -9.71 2.98
CA ILE A 192 28.12 -10.91 2.47
C ILE A 192 28.28 -12.07 3.44
N GLY A 193 29.49 -12.37 3.89
CA GLY A 193 29.75 -13.58 4.65
C GLY A 193 30.93 -13.52 5.59
N GLY A 194 31.29 -12.35 6.12
CA GLY A 194 32.15 -12.26 7.29
C GLY A 194 31.49 -12.84 8.55
N GLU A 195 32.20 -12.86 9.67
CA GLU A 195 31.69 -13.39 10.96
C GLU A 195 30.35 -12.74 11.36
N ASN A 196 30.25 -11.41 11.18
CA ASN A 196 29.02 -10.63 11.38
C ASN A 196 28.37 -10.23 10.04
N GLY A 197 28.59 -11.01 8.98
CA GLY A 197 27.96 -10.77 7.68
C GLY A 197 26.53 -11.31 7.63
N VAL A 198 25.81 -11.04 6.55
CA VAL A 198 24.44 -11.53 6.34
C VAL A 198 24.39 -13.06 6.22
N ALA A 199 25.37 -13.67 5.57
CA ALA A 199 25.47 -15.11 5.35
C ALA A 199 26.86 -15.65 5.77
N PRO A 200 27.14 -15.79 7.08
CA PRO A 200 28.49 -16.03 7.62
C PRO A 200 29.21 -17.30 7.14
N GLU A 201 28.49 -18.34 6.70
CA GLU A 201 29.05 -19.62 6.24
C GLU A 201 28.98 -19.82 4.72
N VAL A 202 28.68 -18.76 3.96
CA VAL A 202 28.69 -18.81 2.49
C VAL A 202 30.10 -18.99 1.94
N ASN A 203 30.22 -19.73 0.84
CA ASN A 203 31.48 -19.88 0.10
C ASN A 203 31.64 -18.77 -0.94
N PHE A 204 32.88 -18.53 -1.36
CA PHE A 204 33.24 -17.50 -2.34
C PHE A 204 34.02 -18.08 -3.51
N VAL A 205 33.70 -17.56 -4.69
CA VAL A 205 34.58 -17.57 -5.86
C VAL A 205 34.96 -16.11 -6.13
N VAL A 206 36.25 -15.81 -6.10
CA VAL A 206 36.75 -14.43 -6.20
C VAL A 206 37.25 -14.17 -7.61
N LEU A 207 36.61 -13.22 -8.30
CA LEU A 207 36.92 -12.86 -9.68
C LEU A 207 37.37 -11.39 -9.71
N ARG A 208 38.67 -11.17 -9.72
CA ARG A 208 39.23 -9.81 -9.74
C ARG A 208 39.13 -9.23 -11.13
N VAL A 209 38.41 -8.12 -11.26
CA VAL A 209 38.21 -7.37 -12.52
C VAL A 209 38.55 -5.88 -12.39
N LEU A 210 38.76 -5.42 -11.16
CA LEU A 210 39.19 -4.06 -10.85
C LEU A 210 40.63 -4.07 -10.29
N ASP A 211 41.44 -3.10 -10.71
CA ASP A 211 42.82 -2.91 -10.26
C ASP A 211 42.89 -2.25 -8.87
N ALA A 212 44.10 -1.93 -8.42
CA ALA A 212 44.32 -1.34 -7.09
C ALA A 212 43.70 0.07 -6.99
N GLU A 213 43.44 0.74 -8.10
CA GLU A 213 42.80 2.05 -8.20
C GLU A 213 41.27 1.94 -8.36
N GLY A 214 40.73 0.72 -8.28
CA GLY A 214 39.30 0.44 -8.45
C GLY A 214 38.82 0.60 -9.89
N GLN A 215 39.73 0.62 -10.86
CA GLN A 215 39.42 0.75 -12.29
C GLN A 215 39.42 -0.62 -12.95
N GLY A 216 38.51 -0.82 -13.91
CA GLY A 216 38.40 -2.08 -14.63
C GLY A 216 38.02 -1.89 -16.07
N LYS A 217 38.40 -2.87 -16.90
CA LYS A 217 37.97 -2.93 -18.29
C LYS A 217 36.69 -3.74 -18.40
N LEU A 218 35.75 -3.28 -19.22
CA LEU A 218 34.54 -4.04 -19.56
C LEU A 218 34.88 -5.46 -20.03
N SER A 219 35.96 -5.64 -20.80
CA SER A 219 36.41 -6.97 -21.25
C SER A 219 36.73 -7.93 -20.10
N SER A 220 37.28 -7.43 -18.98
CA SER A 220 37.58 -8.26 -17.80
C SER A 220 36.30 -8.65 -17.07
N VAL A 221 35.34 -7.72 -16.96
CA VAL A 221 34.01 -8.00 -16.40
C VAL A 221 33.26 -9.05 -17.23
N LEU A 222 33.27 -8.92 -18.56
CA LEU A 222 32.63 -9.89 -19.44
C LEU A 222 33.26 -11.29 -19.33
N GLN A 223 34.59 -11.37 -19.26
CA GLN A 223 35.30 -12.64 -19.06
C GLN A 223 34.98 -13.26 -17.70
N ALA A 224 34.87 -12.46 -16.63
CA ALA A 224 34.48 -12.95 -15.32
C ALA A 224 33.05 -13.51 -15.30
N ILE A 225 32.08 -12.83 -15.92
CA ILE A 225 30.70 -13.33 -16.04
C ILE A 225 30.67 -14.64 -16.84
N ASP A 226 31.38 -14.69 -17.97
CA ASP A 226 31.45 -15.90 -18.80
C ASP A 226 32.10 -17.07 -18.05
N TRP A 227 33.21 -16.83 -17.34
CA TRP A 227 33.86 -17.82 -16.49
C TRP A 227 32.91 -18.32 -15.39
N THR A 228 32.17 -17.42 -14.76
CA THR A 228 31.18 -17.75 -13.73
C THR A 228 30.12 -18.71 -14.26
N ILE A 229 29.57 -18.43 -15.45
CA ILE A 229 28.56 -19.29 -16.09
C ILE A 229 29.13 -20.68 -16.37
N GLN A 230 30.37 -20.76 -16.85
CA GLN A 230 31.04 -22.01 -17.21
C GLN A 230 31.37 -22.88 -15.99
N HIS A 231 31.70 -22.28 -14.85
CA HIS A 231 32.14 -23.00 -13.64
C HIS A 231 31.09 -23.00 -12.53
N LYS A 232 29.86 -22.54 -12.80
CA LYS A 232 28.81 -22.46 -11.77
C LYS A 232 28.50 -23.81 -11.13
N ASP A 233 28.49 -24.88 -11.93
CA ASP A 233 28.17 -26.23 -11.43
C ASP A 233 29.37 -26.85 -10.70
N GLU A 234 30.60 -26.50 -11.10
CA GLU A 234 31.84 -26.96 -10.47
C GLU A 234 31.98 -26.43 -9.04
N TYR A 235 31.71 -25.14 -8.84
CA TYR A 235 31.86 -24.48 -7.54
C TYR A 235 30.53 -24.24 -6.80
N GLY A 236 29.41 -24.75 -7.32
CA GLY A 236 28.08 -24.52 -6.72
C GLY A 236 27.68 -23.04 -6.67
N ILE A 237 28.11 -22.24 -7.65
CA ILE A 237 27.83 -20.81 -7.71
C ILE A 237 26.34 -20.60 -7.98
N ARG A 238 25.70 -19.83 -7.09
CA ARG A 238 24.27 -19.51 -7.21
C ARG A 238 23.99 -18.01 -7.20
N VAL A 239 24.87 -17.22 -6.59
CA VAL A 239 24.75 -15.75 -6.50
C VAL A 239 25.96 -15.11 -7.17
N VAL A 240 25.74 -14.03 -7.91
CA VAL A 240 26.80 -13.20 -8.50
C VAL A 240 26.65 -11.78 -7.95
N ASN A 241 27.61 -11.32 -7.15
CA ASN A 241 27.67 -9.95 -6.66
C ASN A 241 28.48 -9.10 -7.64
N MET A 242 27.86 -8.01 -8.11
CA MET A 242 28.48 -7.01 -8.97
C MET A 242 28.33 -5.62 -8.34
N SER A 243 29.20 -5.32 -7.38
CA SER A 243 29.29 -4.02 -6.72
C SER A 243 30.05 -2.98 -7.55
N LEU A 244 29.83 -3.00 -8.88
CA LEU A 244 30.50 -2.17 -9.87
C LEU A 244 29.54 -1.82 -11.00
N GLY A 245 29.87 -0.79 -11.77
CA GLY A 245 29.10 -0.45 -12.96
C GLY A 245 29.55 0.84 -13.63
N TYR A 246 28.91 1.15 -14.75
CA TYR A 246 29.12 2.39 -15.47
C TYR A 246 27.79 2.99 -15.91
N ALA A 247 27.79 4.31 -16.13
CA ALA A 247 26.61 5.01 -16.63
C ALA A 247 26.25 4.49 -18.03
N PRO A 248 25.01 4.00 -18.28
CA PRO A 248 24.61 3.45 -19.56
C PRO A 248 24.84 4.47 -20.70
N ARG A 249 25.26 3.96 -21.86
CA ARG A 249 25.48 4.75 -23.09
C ARG A 249 24.68 4.23 -24.27
N MET A 250 24.02 3.09 -24.11
CA MET A 250 23.23 2.40 -25.12
C MET A 250 22.10 1.63 -24.46
N SER A 251 21.17 1.12 -25.27
CA SER A 251 20.06 0.31 -24.77
C SER A 251 20.54 -1.04 -24.21
N ILE A 252 19.88 -1.52 -23.16
CA ILE A 252 20.09 -2.86 -22.56
C ILE A 252 19.95 -4.01 -23.57
N ALA A 253 19.27 -3.78 -24.69
CA ALA A 253 19.14 -4.76 -25.76
C ALA A 253 20.49 -5.09 -26.41
N ILE A 254 21.40 -4.08 -26.49
CA ILE A 254 22.68 -4.17 -27.21
C ILE A 254 23.89 -3.94 -26.33
N ASP A 255 23.72 -3.45 -25.09
CA ASP A 255 24.82 -3.26 -24.15
C ASP A 255 25.48 -4.62 -23.79
N PRO A 256 26.81 -4.79 -24.00
CA PRO A 256 27.49 -6.06 -23.75
C PRO A 256 27.35 -6.57 -22.31
N VAL A 257 27.41 -5.69 -21.30
CA VAL A 257 27.31 -6.14 -19.90
C VAL A 257 25.90 -6.60 -19.58
N ASN A 258 24.88 -5.92 -20.11
CA ASN A 258 23.49 -6.33 -19.98
C ASN A 258 23.22 -7.67 -20.68
N ILE A 259 23.77 -7.88 -21.87
CA ILE A 259 23.68 -9.19 -22.56
C ILE A 259 24.33 -10.29 -21.70
N ALA A 260 25.50 -10.02 -21.10
CA ALA A 260 26.22 -11.00 -20.29
C ALA A 260 25.43 -11.37 -19.02
N VAL A 261 24.93 -10.40 -18.26
CA VAL A 261 24.14 -10.70 -17.05
C VAL A 261 22.80 -11.37 -17.37
N ARG A 262 22.18 -11.10 -18.52
CA ARG A 262 20.99 -11.85 -18.98
C ARG A 262 21.30 -13.31 -19.26
N ARG A 263 22.49 -13.62 -19.79
CA ARG A 263 22.94 -14.99 -19.98
C ARG A 263 23.23 -15.67 -18.64
N ALA A 264 23.81 -14.96 -17.68
CA ALA A 264 23.99 -15.48 -16.32
C ALA A 264 22.65 -15.78 -15.66
N TRP A 265 21.68 -14.85 -15.75
CA TRP A 265 20.32 -15.06 -15.27
C TRP A 265 19.64 -16.26 -15.92
N ALA A 266 19.73 -16.38 -17.25
CA ALA A 266 19.16 -17.52 -17.97
C ALA A 266 19.85 -18.86 -17.62
N ALA A 267 21.08 -18.83 -17.12
CA ALA A 267 21.80 -19.99 -16.62
C ALA A 267 21.43 -20.35 -15.16
N GLY A 268 20.47 -19.66 -14.55
CA GLY A 268 20.00 -19.91 -13.18
C GLY A 268 20.79 -19.20 -12.08
N LEU A 269 21.69 -18.28 -12.44
CA LEU A 269 22.42 -17.46 -11.46
C LEU A 269 21.58 -16.26 -11.01
N THR A 270 21.58 -15.98 -9.71
CA THR A 270 20.99 -14.76 -9.15
C THR A 270 22.01 -13.64 -9.19
N VAL A 271 21.82 -12.68 -10.09
CA VAL A 271 22.73 -11.54 -10.25
C VAL A 271 22.24 -10.35 -9.42
N VAL A 272 23.08 -9.86 -8.52
CA VAL A 272 22.83 -8.69 -7.66
C VAL A 272 23.81 -7.57 -8.03
N ALA A 273 23.29 -6.41 -8.42
CA ALA A 273 24.07 -5.28 -8.89
C ALA A 273 23.77 -4.01 -8.08
N SER A 274 24.78 -3.18 -7.86
CA SER A 274 24.59 -1.87 -7.21
C SER A 274 23.89 -0.88 -8.16
N ALA A 275 23.02 -0.03 -7.62
CA ALA A 275 22.29 0.97 -8.40
C ALA A 275 23.22 2.08 -8.96
N GLY A 276 24.34 2.35 -8.29
CA GLY A 276 25.24 3.47 -8.58
C GLY A 276 25.11 4.60 -7.57
N ASN A 277 26.10 5.49 -7.51
CA ASN A 277 26.23 6.49 -6.45
C ASN A 277 26.04 7.95 -6.96
N ARG A 278 25.20 8.15 -7.99
CA ARG A 278 24.94 9.47 -8.61
C ARG A 278 23.53 10.00 -8.37
N GLY A 279 22.79 9.48 -7.39
CA GLY A 279 21.42 9.89 -7.09
C GLY A 279 21.20 11.38 -6.81
N ARG A 280 22.23 12.08 -6.31
CA ARG A 280 22.19 13.53 -6.07
C ARG A 280 22.06 14.33 -7.36
N ASP A 281 22.45 13.74 -8.49
CA ASP A 281 22.39 14.36 -9.81
C ASP A 281 20.95 14.27 -10.39
N GLY A 282 20.04 13.55 -9.71
CA GLY A 282 18.64 13.37 -10.08
C GLY A 282 18.29 11.94 -10.50
N HIS A 283 17.16 11.81 -11.20
CA HIS A 283 16.70 10.57 -11.86
C HIS A 283 17.62 10.17 -13.02
N LEU A 284 17.42 8.96 -13.56
CA LEU A 284 18.21 8.41 -14.68
C LEU A 284 19.67 8.11 -14.34
N THR A 285 19.95 7.79 -13.09
CA THR A 285 21.31 7.60 -12.55
C THR A 285 21.66 6.15 -12.24
N ILE A 286 20.80 5.20 -12.66
CA ILE A 286 21.05 3.75 -12.55
C ILE A 286 22.16 3.31 -13.50
N ASN A 287 23.18 2.66 -12.95
CA ASN A 287 24.32 2.11 -13.71
C ASN A 287 23.97 0.79 -14.42
N ALA A 288 24.70 0.47 -15.48
CA ALA A 288 24.80 -0.88 -16.01
C ALA A 288 25.81 -1.70 -15.18
N PRO A 289 25.52 -2.99 -14.86
CA PRO A 289 24.40 -3.81 -15.35
C PRO A 289 23.05 -3.65 -14.62
N GLY A 290 22.98 -2.87 -13.54
CA GLY A 290 21.76 -2.68 -12.73
C GLY A 290 20.55 -2.08 -13.47
N ASN A 291 20.72 -1.56 -14.68
CA ASN A 291 19.63 -1.14 -15.56
C ASN A 291 18.92 -2.32 -16.26
N ASP A 292 19.42 -3.57 -16.18
CA ASP A 292 18.72 -4.72 -16.76
C ASP A 292 17.45 -5.07 -15.93
N PRO A 293 16.31 -5.33 -16.57
CA PRO A 293 15.09 -5.77 -15.90
C PRO A 293 15.24 -7.03 -15.05
N ARG A 294 16.11 -7.97 -15.44
CA ARG A 294 16.19 -9.28 -14.77
C ARG A 294 16.98 -9.20 -13.47
N VAL A 295 18.15 -8.57 -13.50
CA VAL A 295 19.03 -8.50 -12.33
C VAL A 295 18.37 -7.80 -11.14
N ILE A 296 18.82 -8.11 -9.93
CA ILE A 296 18.39 -7.44 -8.71
C ILE A 296 19.27 -6.20 -8.53
N THR A 297 18.67 -5.02 -8.58
CA THR A 297 19.37 -3.74 -8.48
C THR A 297 19.10 -3.10 -7.14
N VAL A 298 20.16 -2.76 -6.40
CA VAL A 298 20.05 -2.38 -5.00
C VAL A 298 20.47 -0.92 -4.77
N GLY A 299 19.56 -0.13 -4.23
CA GLY A 299 19.85 1.22 -3.73
C GLY A 299 20.28 1.21 -2.25
N ALA A 300 20.76 2.35 -1.74
CA ALA A 300 21.36 2.45 -0.41
C ALA A 300 20.52 3.27 0.57
N MET A 301 20.19 2.67 1.71
CA MET A 301 19.63 3.30 2.90
C MET A 301 20.71 3.77 3.86
N ASN A 302 20.36 4.78 4.64
CA ASN A 302 21.10 5.25 5.80
C ASN A 302 20.29 4.88 7.04
N ASP A 303 20.83 3.94 7.80
CA ASP A 303 20.28 3.46 9.07
C ASP A 303 20.50 4.43 10.23
N LEU A 304 21.16 5.57 9.99
CA LEU A 304 21.54 6.55 11.02
C LEU A 304 22.28 5.94 12.24
N ASN A 305 22.80 4.72 12.10
CA ASN A 305 23.33 3.91 13.17
C ASN A 305 22.32 3.73 14.35
N THR A 306 21.04 3.52 14.02
CA THR A 306 19.92 3.18 14.93
C THR A 306 19.40 1.77 14.62
N LEU A 307 18.81 1.10 15.62
CA LEU A 307 18.17 -0.21 15.42
C LEU A 307 16.72 -0.08 14.94
N GLU A 308 16.06 1.04 15.28
CA GLU A 308 14.71 1.32 14.80
C GLU A 308 14.80 1.81 13.36
N ARG A 309 14.07 1.20 12.43
CA ARG A 309 14.09 1.57 11.01
C ARG A 309 13.24 2.81 10.68
N ALA A 310 12.48 3.31 11.66
CA ALA A 310 11.51 4.39 11.45
C ALA A 310 12.17 5.73 11.11
N ASP A 311 13.45 5.94 11.46
CA ASP A 311 14.22 7.11 11.08
C ASP A 311 15.17 6.88 9.88
N ASP A 312 15.19 5.67 9.32
CA ASP A 312 16.01 5.33 8.16
C ASP A 312 15.59 6.15 6.94
N VAL A 313 16.59 6.66 6.22
CA VAL A 313 16.35 7.48 5.03
C VAL A 313 17.16 7.00 3.85
N ILE A 314 16.61 7.16 2.63
CA ILE A 314 17.40 6.91 1.42
C ILE A 314 18.59 7.85 1.38
N THR A 315 19.77 7.28 1.12
CA THR A 315 20.99 8.06 0.98
C THR A 315 20.91 8.99 -0.23
N THR A 316 21.43 10.20 -0.08
CA THR A 316 21.40 11.21 -1.16
C THR A 316 22.14 10.76 -2.43
N TYR A 317 23.13 9.86 -2.31
CA TYR A 317 23.90 9.36 -3.43
C TYR A 317 23.28 8.13 -4.11
N SER A 318 22.32 7.42 -3.49
CA SER A 318 21.75 6.20 -4.08
C SER A 318 21.17 6.45 -5.46
N GLY A 319 21.59 5.69 -6.47
CA GLY A 319 21.12 5.81 -7.84
C GLY A 319 19.60 5.72 -7.94
N ARG A 320 19.04 6.58 -8.79
CA ARG A 320 17.59 6.74 -8.96
C ARG A 320 17.17 6.41 -10.37
N GLY A 321 16.10 5.63 -10.48
CA GLY A 321 15.47 5.30 -11.74
C GLY A 321 14.67 6.47 -12.34
N PRO A 322 13.84 6.17 -13.35
CA PRO A 322 13.96 4.95 -14.15
C PRO A 322 15.33 4.87 -14.83
N SER A 323 15.70 3.74 -15.41
CA SER A 323 17.00 3.62 -16.09
C SER A 323 17.11 4.58 -17.28
N TYR A 324 18.30 5.12 -17.52
CA TYR A 324 18.54 5.95 -18.70
C TYR A 324 18.29 5.16 -20.00
N GLY A 325 17.64 5.79 -20.98
CA GLY A 325 17.39 5.24 -22.31
C GLY A 325 16.21 4.28 -22.40
N ASP A 326 16.22 3.19 -21.63
CA ASP A 326 15.20 2.12 -21.69
C ASP A 326 14.04 2.29 -20.69
N LEU A 327 14.17 3.25 -19.77
CA LEU A 327 13.17 3.61 -18.77
C LEU A 327 12.67 2.44 -17.90
N VAL A 328 13.56 1.51 -17.53
CA VAL A 328 13.23 0.40 -16.62
C VAL A 328 13.05 0.96 -15.20
N LEU A 329 11.99 0.54 -14.50
CA LEU A 329 11.77 0.91 -13.10
C LEU A 329 12.84 0.25 -12.22
N LYS A 330 13.66 1.08 -11.58
CA LYS A 330 14.83 0.71 -10.75
C LYS A 330 15.07 1.77 -9.66
N PRO A 331 15.75 1.47 -8.55
CA PRO A 331 16.23 0.14 -8.14
C PRO A 331 15.06 -0.82 -7.85
N ASP A 332 15.36 -2.11 -7.67
CA ASP A 332 14.32 -3.10 -7.30
C ASP A 332 13.97 -3.04 -5.83
N LEU A 333 14.95 -2.79 -4.97
CA LEU A 333 14.80 -2.57 -3.53
C LEU A 333 16.00 -1.77 -3.01
N VAL A 334 15.93 -1.35 -1.75
CA VAL A 334 17.03 -0.70 -1.04
C VAL A 334 17.49 -1.54 0.15
N ALA A 335 18.75 -1.38 0.55
CA ALA A 335 19.35 -2.09 1.69
C ALA A 335 20.37 -1.18 2.40
N PRO A 336 20.88 -1.54 3.59
CA PRO A 336 21.83 -0.70 4.32
C PRO A 336 23.08 -0.46 3.47
N GLY A 337 23.48 0.80 3.32
CA GLY A 337 24.61 1.15 2.47
C GLY A 337 25.42 2.35 2.93
N ASN A 338 25.09 2.93 4.08
CA ASN A 338 25.74 4.13 4.60
C ASN A 338 26.61 3.81 5.81
N ARG A 339 27.85 4.31 5.80
CA ARG A 339 28.82 4.18 6.90
C ARG A 339 29.05 2.76 7.40
N ILE A 340 28.99 1.77 6.51
CA ILE A 340 29.19 0.37 6.88
C ILE A 340 30.65 0.14 7.25
N VAL A 341 30.89 -0.31 8.47
CA VAL A 341 32.23 -0.62 8.98
C VAL A 341 32.61 -2.04 8.61
N GLY A 342 33.75 -2.22 7.96
CA GLY A 342 34.25 -3.54 7.57
C GLY A 342 35.77 -3.60 7.66
N PRO A 343 36.38 -4.76 7.39
CA PRO A 343 37.82 -4.93 7.52
C PRO A 343 38.59 -3.96 6.60
N ALA A 344 39.60 -3.31 7.17
CA ALA A 344 40.55 -2.50 6.40
C ALA A 344 41.71 -3.38 5.94
N VAL A 345 41.87 -3.56 4.62
CA VAL A 345 43.03 -4.29 4.07
C VAL A 345 44.30 -3.47 4.31
N PRO A 346 45.30 -3.97 5.06
CA PRO A 346 46.53 -3.23 5.34
C PRO A 346 47.28 -2.84 4.06
N GLY A 347 47.60 -1.56 3.92
CA GLY A 347 48.33 -1.03 2.75
C GLY A 347 47.52 -0.97 1.45
N SER A 348 46.20 -1.22 1.51
CA SER A 348 45.32 -1.04 0.36
C SER A 348 45.14 0.44 -0.01
N THR A 349 44.76 0.71 -1.25
CA THR A 349 44.50 2.07 -1.74
C THR A 349 43.47 2.79 -0.89
N LEU A 350 42.32 2.17 -0.56
CA LEU A 350 41.31 2.80 0.29
C LEU A 350 41.84 3.15 1.68
N ALA A 351 42.59 2.26 2.33
CA ALA A 351 43.17 2.53 3.64
C ALA A 351 44.26 3.62 3.60
N THR A 352 44.97 3.72 2.49
CA THR A 352 46.10 4.66 2.32
C THR A 352 45.63 6.05 1.91
N GLU A 353 44.68 6.15 0.98
CA GLU A 353 44.19 7.41 0.44
C GLU A 353 43.07 8.03 1.28
N HIS A 354 42.35 7.21 2.06
CA HIS A 354 41.29 7.66 2.95
C HIS A 354 41.53 7.30 4.43
N PRO A 355 42.64 7.75 5.04
CA PRO A 355 42.93 7.46 6.44
C PRO A 355 41.87 8.04 7.39
N GLU A 356 41.12 9.07 6.97
CA GLU A 356 40.01 9.64 7.73
C GLU A 356 38.81 8.71 7.89
N LYS A 357 38.72 7.66 7.06
CA LYS A 357 37.66 6.64 7.13
C LYS A 357 38.05 5.43 7.98
N LEU A 358 39.30 5.36 8.44
CA LEU A 358 39.74 4.32 9.35
C LEU A 358 39.14 4.57 10.73
N VAL A 359 38.47 3.56 11.26
CA VAL A 359 37.80 3.58 12.56
C VAL A 359 38.26 2.38 13.39
N ASP A 360 37.95 2.39 14.68
CA ASP A 360 38.18 1.21 15.51
C ASP A 360 37.34 0.04 14.95
N GLY A 361 38.00 -1.09 14.66
CA GLY A 361 37.38 -2.23 13.98
C GLY A 361 37.51 -2.26 12.45
N GLY A 362 38.06 -1.24 11.77
CA GLY A 362 38.39 -1.33 10.34
C GLY A 362 38.26 -0.02 9.54
N ILE A 363 37.53 -0.06 8.44
CA ILE A 363 37.26 1.08 7.56
C ILE A 363 35.77 1.28 7.33
N GLU A 364 35.32 2.52 7.43
CA GLU A 364 33.94 2.94 7.19
C GLU A 364 33.74 3.30 5.71
N LEU A 365 32.87 2.58 5.00
CA LEU A 365 32.56 2.82 3.59
C LEU A 365 31.06 3.07 3.38
N SER A 366 30.73 3.84 2.35
CA SER A 366 29.35 4.19 1.98
C SER A 366 29.16 4.02 0.49
N GLY A 367 28.06 3.39 0.08
CA GLY A 367 27.74 3.17 -1.32
C GLY A 367 26.67 2.12 -1.54
N THR A 368 26.05 2.16 -2.72
CA THR A 368 25.15 1.09 -3.20
C THR A 368 25.85 -0.26 -3.37
N SER A 369 27.19 -0.27 -3.42
CA SER A 369 28.02 -1.48 -3.33
C SER A 369 27.77 -2.26 -2.03
N MET A 370 27.79 -1.57 -0.89
CA MET A 370 27.55 -2.20 0.42
C MET A 370 26.14 -2.79 0.48
N ALA A 371 25.14 -2.04 0.02
CA ALA A 371 23.76 -2.48 -0.07
C ALA A 371 23.59 -3.73 -0.96
N ALA A 372 24.28 -3.80 -2.10
CA ALA A 372 24.31 -5.00 -2.95
C ALA A 372 24.92 -6.21 -2.22
N GLY A 373 25.90 -5.99 -1.33
CA GLY A 373 26.43 -7.02 -0.44
C GLY A 373 25.35 -7.63 0.47
N PHE A 374 24.56 -6.79 1.16
CA PHE A 374 23.46 -7.26 2.01
C PHE A 374 22.47 -8.15 1.27
N VAL A 375 22.01 -7.69 0.10
CA VAL A 375 21.04 -8.45 -0.72
C VAL A 375 21.66 -9.72 -1.30
N SER A 376 22.97 -9.76 -1.56
CA SER A 376 23.66 -10.98 -2.00
C SER A 376 23.72 -12.04 -0.90
N GLY A 377 23.95 -11.63 0.35
CA GLY A 377 23.84 -12.51 1.51
C GLY A 377 22.41 -13.00 1.72
N ALA A 378 21.41 -12.11 1.63
CA ALA A 378 20.00 -12.49 1.75
C ALA A 378 19.58 -13.52 0.68
N ALA A 379 20.02 -13.33 -0.56
CA ALA A 379 19.81 -14.32 -1.62
C ALA A 379 20.45 -15.68 -1.28
N ALA A 380 21.65 -15.69 -0.69
CA ALA A 380 22.30 -16.93 -0.27
C ALA A 380 21.53 -17.66 0.85
N LEU A 381 20.98 -16.93 1.81
CA LEU A 381 20.12 -17.49 2.87
C LEU A 381 18.85 -18.12 2.29
N LEU A 382 18.20 -17.45 1.33
CA LEU A 382 17.02 -17.99 0.64
C LEU A 382 17.35 -19.27 -0.14
N ILE A 383 18.53 -19.33 -0.75
CA ILE A 383 19.00 -20.53 -1.47
C ILE A 383 19.32 -21.67 -0.50
N GLU A 384 19.88 -21.38 0.67
CA GLU A 384 20.09 -22.42 1.69
C GLU A 384 18.75 -23.01 2.17
N ARG A 385 17.77 -22.15 2.44
CA ARG A 385 16.42 -22.58 2.87
C ARG A 385 15.69 -23.38 1.78
N HIS A 386 15.79 -22.94 0.53
CA HIS A 386 15.16 -23.57 -0.63
C HIS A 386 16.18 -23.79 -1.76
N PRO A 387 16.93 -24.90 -1.76
CA PRO A 387 17.99 -25.15 -2.74
C PRO A 387 17.54 -25.07 -4.21
N GLU A 388 16.29 -25.44 -4.49
CA GLU A 388 15.68 -25.41 -5.83
C GLU A 388 15.07 -24.05 -6.23
N ILE A 389 15.08 -23.05 -5.35
CA ILE A 389 14.49 -21.75 -5.63
C ILE A 389 15.12 -21.11 -6.87
N SER A 390 14.28 -20.60 -7.76
CA SER A 390 14.75 -19.91 -8.98
C SER A 390 15.21 -18.48 -8.66
N ASN A 391 16.05 -17.92 -9.51
CA ASN A 391 16.46 -16.51 -9.41
C ASN A 391 15.26 -15.54 -9.56
N ASP A 392 14.27 -15.88 -10.38
CA ASP A 392 13.02 -15.11 -10.47
C ASP A 392 12.21 -15.15 -9.17
N ALA A 393 12.17 -16.31 -8.50
CA ALA A 393 11.53 -16.45 -7.20
C ALA A 393 12.26 -15.66 -6.13
N ILE A 394 13.59 -15.75 -6.06
CA ILE A 394 14.41 -14.98 -5.11
C ILE A 394 14.14 -13.48 -5.25
N LYS A 395 14.19 -12.95 -6.48
CA LYS A 395 13.89 -11.54 -6.74
C LYS A 395 12.48 -11.16 -6.29
N THR A 396 11.51 -12.02 -6.59
CA THR A 396 10.10 -11.79 -6.22
C THR A 396 9.91 -11.78 -4.71
N VAL A 397 10.48 -12.76 -3.99
CA VAL A 397 10.43 -12.85 -2.52
C VAL A 397 11.02 -11.58 -1.91
N LEU A 398 12.25 -11.23 -2.28
CA LEU A 398 12.94 -10.06 -1.74
C LEU A 398 12.18 -8.75 -1.99
N MET A 399 11.54 -8.59 -3.16
CA MET A 399 10.75 -7.40 -3.47
C MET A 399 9.40 -7.37 -2.72
N ARG A 400 8.74 -8.52 -2.60
CA ARG A 400 7.43 -8.63 -1.94
C ARG A 400 7.56 -8.44 -0.43
N SER A 401 8.56 -9.07 0.18
CA SER A 401 8.80 -9.02 1.62
C SER A 401 9.43 -7.72 2.11
N ALA A 402 10.00 -6.89 1.21
CA ALA A 402 10.61 -5.63 1.59
C ALA A 402 9.63 -4.71 2.33
N GLU A 403 10.10 -4.10 3.42
CA GLU A 403 9.36 -3.12 4.21
C GLU A 403 9.00 -1.92 3.34
N LYS A 404 7.73 -1.52 3.37
CA LYS A 404 7.23 -0.40 2.56
C LYS A 404 7.56 0.92 3.26
N LEU A 405 8.26 1.79 2.54
CA LEU A 405 8.72 3.10 3.06
C LEU A 405 7.77 4.19 2.58
N ASP A 406 6.86 4.68 3.41
CA ASP A 406 5.89 5.72 3.02
C ASP A 406 6.55 7.01 2.52
N ASP A 407 5.87 7.77 1.65
CA ASP A 407 6.31 9.07 1.14
C ASP A 407 7.67 9.15 0.43
N VAL A 408 8.23 8.01 0.02
CA VAL A 408 9.48 7.94 -0.72
C VAL A 408 9.25 7.56 -2.18
N ASP A 409 9.88 8.30 -3.10
CA ASP A 409 9.82 8.08 -4.55
C ASP A 409 10.13 6.61 -4.91
N VAL A 410 9.24 5.96 -5.68
CA VAL A 410 9.40 4.59 -6.17
C VAL A 410 10.68 4.41 -7.01
N PHE A 411 11.13 5.46 -7.71
CA PHE A 411 12.39 5.46 -8.45
C PHE A 411 13.62 5.57 -7.55
N ALA A 412 13.44 5.79 -6.25
CA ALA A 412 14.50 5.77 -5.25
C ALA A 412 14.42 4.51 -4.38
N ARG A 413 13.22 4.13 -3.89
CA ARG A 413 13.04 3.00 -2.96
C ARG A 413 12.85 1.63 -3.63
N GLY A 414 12.41 1.61 -4.90
CA GLY A 414 11.96 0.37 -5.52
C GLY A 414 10.75 -0.23 -4.79
N ALA A 415 10.82 -1.51 -4.48
CA ALA A 415 9.78 -2.24 -3.76
C ALA A 415 9.78 -1.99 -2.24
N GLY A 416 10.84 -1.38 -1.69
CA GLY A 416 10.98 -1.15 -0.26
C GLY A 416 12.37 -1.48 0.27
N TYR A 417 12.49 -1.50 1.59
CA TYR A 417 13.73 -1.77 2.31
C TYR A 417 13.85 -3.26 2.65
N LEU A 418 15.01 -3.86 2.35
CA LEU A 418 15.32 -5.28 2.59
C LEU A 418 14.90 -5.73 3.99
N ASP A 419 14.10 -6.78 4.05
CA ASP A 419 13.71 -7.47 5.28
C ASP A 419 13.95 -8.97 5.09
N VAL A 420 14.99 -9.48 5.75
CA VAL A 420 15.43 -10.88 5.61
C VAL A 420 14.50 -11.84 6.35
N GLU A 421 13.94 -11.44 7.50
CA GLU A 421 12.99 -12.27 8.24
C GLU A 421 11.72 -12.50 7.41
N ALA A 422 11.10 -11.41 6.94
CA ALA A 422 9.92 -11.50 6.10
C ALA A 422 10.20 -12.24 4.78
N ALA A 423 11.42 -12.12 4.24
CA ALA A 423 11.82 -12.87 3.05
C ALA A 423 11.88 -14.38 3.31
N LEU A 424 12.46 -14.80 4.43
CA LEU A 424 12.56 -16.21 4.81
C LEU A 424 11.18 -16.82 5.05
N GLU A 425 10.28 -16.09 5.71
CA GLU A 425 8.89 -16.52 5.93
C GLU A 425 8.11 -16.66 4.62
N LEU A 426 8.16 -15.64 3.75
CA LEU A 426 7.46 -15.65 2.47
C LEU A 426 8.02 -16.70 1.49
N SER A 427 9.28 -17.07 1.64
CA SER A 427 9.93 -18.01 0.74
C SER A 427 9.33 -19.42 0.78
N ASP A 428 8.76 -19.85 1.91
CA ASP A 428 8.09 -21.15 2.02
C ASP A 428 6.87 -21.25 1.11
N GLU A 429 6.12 -20.16 0.97
CA GLU A 429 4.93 -20.08 0.12
C GLU A 429 5.29 -19.98 -1.36
N LEU A 430 6.34 -19.21 -1.66
CA LEU A 430 6.65 -18.85 -3.04
C LEU A 430 7.61 -19.82 -3.70
N ALA A 431 8.55 -20.46 -3.00
CA ALA A 431 9.63 -21.26 -3.60
C ALA A 431 9.16 -22.41 -4.52
N THR A 432 7.95 -22.92 -4.31
CA THR A 432 7.38 -24.04 -5.08
C THR A 432 6.36 -23.62 -6.15
N SER A 433 6.03 -22.32 -6.21
CA SER A 433 5.00 -21.81 -7.12
C SER A 433 5.51 -21.70 -8.58
N ARG A 434 4.61 -21.82 -9.57
CA ARG A 434 4.98 -21.60 -10.98
C ARG A 434 5.27 -20.11 -11.19
N HIS A 435 6.54 -19.74 -11.23
CA HIS A 435 6.92 -18.34 -11.36
C HIS A 435 6.82 -17.81 -12.79
N TYR A 436 6.22 -16.63 -12.90
CA TYR A 436 6.36 -15.75 -14.05
C TYR A 436 7.66 -14.96 -13.94
N SER A 437 8.12 -14.38 -15.04
CA SER A 437 9.33 -13.55 -15.04
C SER A 437 9.21 -12.39 -14.05
N SER A 438 10.24 -12.25 -13.20
CA SER A 438 10.41 -11.17 -12.22
C SER A 438 11.04 -9.90 -12.82
N ALA A 439 11.05 -9.80 -14.16
CA ALA A 439 11.67 -8.69 -14.86
C ALA A 439 11.01 -7.36 -14.49
N SER A 440 11.83 -6.40 -14.03
CA SER A 440 11.37 -5.07 -13.66
C SER A 440 10.68 -4.41 -14.84
N PRO A 441 9.54 -3.75 -14.62
CA PRO A 441 8.76 -3.25 -15.74
C PRO A 441 9.35 -1.94 -16.27
N ARG A 442 8.91 -1.53 -17.47
CA ARG A 442 9.41 -0.33 -18.16
C ARG A 442 8.35 0.74 -18.24
N ILE A 443 8.77 2.00 -18.13
CA ILE A 443 7.88 3.12 -18.38
C ILE A 443 7.68 3.30 -19.89
N GLY A 444 6.42 3.33 -20.32
CA GLY A 444 5.98 3.66 -21.67
C GLY A 444 5.10 4.90 -21.71
N ARG A 445 4.93 5.47 -22.91
CA ARG A 445 4.04 6.61 -23.19
C ARG A 445 2.89 6.18 -24.08
N ALA A 446 1.67 6.59 -23.77
CA ALA A 446 0.49 6.26 -24.57
C ALA A 446 0.44 7.08 -25.88
N PRO A 447 0.01 6.48 -27.02
CA PRO A 447 -0.08 7.20 -28.30
C PRO A 447 -1.13 8.33 -28.35
N LYS A 448 -2.13 8.35 -27.45
CA LYS A 448 -3.32 9.24 -27.51
C LYS A 448 -3.57 10.04 -26.21
N GLY A 449 -2.53 10.42 -25.51
CA GLY A 449 -2.59 11.23 -24.28
C GLY A 449 -1.23 11.21 -23.57
N VAL A 450 -0.93 12.21 -22.74
CA VAL A 450 0.30 12.20 -21.94
C VAL A 450 0.04 11.36 -20.69
N PHE A 451 0.13 10.04 -20.83
CA PHE A 451 0.05 9.10 -19.71
C PHE A 451 1.32 8.23 -19.68
N LEU A 452 1.87 8.06 -18.48
CA LEU A 452 2.97 7.15 -18.18
C LEU A 452 2.36 5.82 -17.70
N TYR A 453 2.68 4.73 -18.40
CA TYR A 453 2.29 3.38 -17.98
C TYR A 453 3.53 2.51 -17.81
N VAL A 454 3.37 1.42 -17.10
CA VAL A 454 4.39 0.45 -16.75
C VAL A 454 4.13 -0.84 -17.52
N VAL A 455 4.97 -1.15 -18.50
CA VAL A 455 4.89 -2.39 -19.27
C VAL A 455 5.65 -3.47 -18.53
N SER A 456 4.94 -4.51 -18.10
CA SER A 456 5.61 -5.74 -17.66
C SER A 456 6.30 -6.39 -18.85
N GLU A 457 7.60 -6.71 -18.73
CA GLU A 457 8.31 -7.48 -19.76
C GLU A 457 7.69 -8.86 -19.96
N ALA A 458 7.12 -9.44 -18.90
CA ALA A 458 6.54 -10.78 -18.92
C ALA A 458 5.25 -10.83 -19.77
N THR A 459 4.37 -9.85 -19.59
CA THR A 459 3.05 -9.85 -20.25
C THR A 459 3.01 -8.97 -21.51
N ARG A 460 3.98 -8.06 -21.67
CA ARG A 460 3.98 -6.97 -22.66
C ARG A 460 2.70 -6.12 -22.63
N ARG A 461 1.97 -6.15 -21.51
CA ARG A 461 0.75 -5.35 -21.30
C ARG A 461 1.10 -4.12 -20.46
N PRO A 462 0.52 -2.95 -20.78
CA PRO A 462 0.64 -1.76 -19.95
C PRO A 462 -0.14 -1.93 -18.64
N VAL A 463 0.46 -1.53 -17.53
CA VAL A 463 -0.10 -1.42 -16.17
C VAL A 463 0.16 0.02 -15.74
N ILE A 464 -0.85 0.84 -15.43
CA ILE A 464 -0.61 2.27 -15.16
C ILE A 464 -0.15 2.44 -13.70
N LEU A 465 0.99 3.11 -13.46
CA LEU A 465 1.46 3.50 -12.11
C LEU A 465 1.29 5.02 -11.93
N THR A 466 0.06 5.50 -11.94
CA THR A 466 -0.40 6.74 -11.32
C THR A 466 -1.92 6.63 -11.21
N GLY A 467 -2.51 7.14 -10.13
CA GLY A 467 -3.96 7.30 -9.97
C GLY A 467 -4.60 7.88 -11.24
N PHE A 468 -5.89 7.57 -11.43
CA PHE A 468 -6.67 7.62 -12.67
C PHE A 468 -6.60 6.33 -13.53
N ALA A 469 -7.36 5.33 -13.06
CA ALA A 469 -8.05 4.22 -13.77
C ALA A 469 -7.37 2.86 -14.11
N ASP A 470 -8.26 1.85 -14.01
CA ASP A 470 -8.26 0.40 -14.28
C ASP A 470 -7.37 -0.51 -13.39
N VAL A 471 -7.96 -1.04 -12.30
CA VAL A 471 -7.41 -2.12 -11.45
C VAL A 471 -8.05 -3.46 -11.85
N TYR A 472 -7.22 -4.47 -12.09
CA TYR A 472 -7.64 -5.86 -12.31
C TYR A 472 -6.99 -6.73 -11.23
N GLY A 473 -7.76 -7.36 -10.36
CA GLY A 473 -7.21 -8.28 -9.36
C GLY A 473 -8.26 -8.86 -8.41
N ASP A 474 -8.05 -10.12 -8.01
CA ASP A 474 -8.99 -10.93 -7.22
C ASP A 474 -8.93 -10.66 -5.70
N ASN A 475 -8.61 -9.44 -5.24
CA ASN A 475 -8.61 -9.08 -3.80
C ASN A 475 -8.75 -7.56 -3.55
N ALA A 476 -9.24 -7.22 -2.35
CA ALA A 476 -9.65 -5.90 -1.87
C ALA A 476 -8.77 -4.70 -2.29
N VAL A 477 -9.42 -3.62 -2.73
CA VAL A 477 -8.81 -2.31 -3.00
C VAL A 477 -9.08 -1.37 -1.82
N TYR A 478 -8.05 -0.81 -1.21
CA TYR A 478 -8.12 0.14 -0.09
C TYR A 478 -7.16 1.32 -0.32
N GLY A 479 -7.56 2.53 0.08
CA GLY A 479 -6.70 3.72 0.07
C GLY A 479 -7.32 4.85 0.89
N ASP A 480 -6.48 5.63 1.58
CA ASP A 480 -6.88 6.66 2.55
C ASP A 480 -7.03 8.08 1.98
N GLU A 481 -7.00 8.27 0.64
CA GLU A 481 -7.23 9.58 0.01
C GLU A 481 -8.06 9.48 -1.30
N GLU A 482 -8.77 10.57 -1.65
CA GLU A 482 -9.82 10.70 -2.67
C GLU A 482 -9.59 9.89 -3.97
N PHE A 483 -10.62 9.10 -4.33
CA PHE A 483 -10.66 8.21 -5.49
C PHE A 483 -11.49 8.83 -6.63
N TRP A 484 -10.88 9.03 -7.81
CA TRP A 484 -11.56 9.52 -9.02
C TRP A 484 -11.25 8.63 -10.22
N THR A 485 -12.28 8.13 -10.92
CA THR A 485 -12.16 7.39 -12.20
C THR A 485 -13.24 7.85 -13.18
N ASP A 486 -12.87 7.99 -14.46
CA ASP A 486 -13.76 8.32 -15.58
C ASP A 486 -14.10 7.09 -16.45
N ARG A 487 -13.85 5.86 -15.95
CA ARG A 487 -14.14 4.57 -16.62
C ARG A 487 -14.52 3.41 -15.68
N GLU A 488 -15.14 2.38 -16.28
CA GLU A 488 -15.71 1.15 -15.68
C GLU A 488 -14.70 0.32 -14.87
N LEU A 489 -15.14 -0.22 -13.73
CA LEU A 489 -14.34 -1.01 -12.78
C LEU A 489 -15.04 -2.36 -12.52
N TRP A 490 -14.28 -3.45 -12.44
CA TRP A 490 -14.77 -4.83 -12.26
C TRP A 490 -14.07 -5.49 -11.06
N GLY A 491 -14.83 -6.05 -10.10
CA GLY A 491 -14.26 -6.84 -8.99
C GLY A 491 -15.31 -7.51 -8.08
N ASP A 492 -14.92 -8.62 -7.46
CA ASP A 492 -15.79 -9.48 -6.62
C ASP A 492 -15.73 -9.10 -5.13
N GLY A 493 -16.05 -7.84 -4.78
CA GLY A 493 -16.02 -7.35 -3.39
C GLY A 493 -16.68 -5.97 -3.15
N ILE A 494 -16.67 -5.50 -1.89
CA ILE A 494 -17.27 -4.21 -1.47
C ILE A 494 -16.43 -3.04 -2.01
N LEU A 495 -17.07 -2.11 -2.73
CA LEU A 495 -16.43 -0.94 -3.36
C LEU A 495 -17.29 0.33 -3.15
N TRP A 496 -16.67 1.52 -3.17
CA TRP A 496 -17.34 2.84 -3.13
C TRP A 496 -16.96 3.65 -4.38
N ALA A 497 -17.92 4.20 -5.13
CA ALA A 497 -17.63 5.01 -6.33
C ALA A 497 -18.78 5.95 -6.76
N ASP A 498 -18.43 7.16 -7.22
CA ASP A 498 -19.36 8.13 -7.82
C ASP A 498 -19.44 8.02 -9.35
N GLY A 499 -19.55 6.79 -9.88
CA GLY A 499 -19.69 6.51 -11.32
C GLY A 499 -20.45 5.21 -11.65
N ILE A 500 -20.37 4.75 -12.91
CA ILE A 500 -20.91 3.43 -13.32
C ILE A 500 -19.99 2.31 -12.86
N LEU A 501 -20.50 1.42 -12.01
CA LEU A 501 -19.77 0.28 -11.45
C LEU A 501 -20.35 -1.05 -11.94
N TRP A 502 -19.54 -2.12 -12.02
CA TRP A 502 -19.97 -3.53 -12.12
C TRP A 502 -19.35 -4.34 -10.97
N ALA A 503 -20.16 -4.93 -10.08
CA ALA A 503 -19.66 -5.70 -8.94
C ALA A 503 -20.65 -6.79 -8.47
N ASP A 504 -20.13 -7.85 -7.85
CA ASP A 504 -20.91 -8.88 -7.14
C ASP A 504 -20.79 -8.62 -5.62
N GLY A 505 -21.87 -8.17 -4.95
CA GLY A 505 -21.85 -7.92 -3.50
C GLY A 505 -22.70 -6.76 -2.96
N ILE A 506 -22.29 -6.16 -1.83
CA ILE A 506 -22.94 -5.00 -1.20
C ILE A 506 -22.23 -3.72 -1.64
N LEU A 507 -22.98 -2.73 -2.17
CA LEU A 507 -22.45 -1.53 -2.81
C LEU A 507 -23.17 -0.24 -2.38
N TRP A 508 -22.41 0.86 -2.22
CA TRP A 508 -22.85 2.24 -1.96
C TRP A 508 -22.23 3.18 -3.01
N ALA A 509 -23.02 4.04 -3.67
CA ALA A 509 -22.54 4.91 -4.75
C ALA A 509 -23.39 6.19 -4.96
N ASP A 510 -22.77 7.36 -5.17
CA ASP A 510 -23.51 8.62 -5.39
C ASP A 510 -23.84 8.87 -6.89
N ALA A 511 -23.69 7.86 -7.75
CA ALA A 511 -23.92 7.97 -9.21
C ALA A 511 -24.70 6.78 -9.81
N THR A 512 -24.19 6.12 -10.87
CA THR A 512 -25.01 5.29 -11.79
C THR A 512 -24.65 3.78 -11.81
N PRO A 513 -25.00 2.94 -10.81
CA PRO A 513 -24.38 1.61 -10.65
C PRO A 513 -24.99 0.51 -11.54
N VAL A 514 -24.21 -0.56 -11.77
CA VAL A 514 -24.66 -1.87 -12.29
C VAL A 514 -24.15 -3.01 -11.39
N ALA A 515 -24.97 -3.93 -10.89
CA ALA A 515 -24.49 -4.99 -9.98
C ALA A 515 -25.52 -6.11 -9.75
N ASP A 516 -25.08 -7.24 -9.19
CA ASP A 516 -25.96 -8.28 -8.64
C ASP A 516 -25.79 -8.33 -7.10
N GLY A 517 -26.82 -7.96 -6.31
CA GLY A 517 -26.70 -7.92 -4.84
C GLY A 517 -27.62 -6.95 -4.05
N ILE A 518 -27.12 -6.40 -2.93
CA ILE A 518 -27.83 -5.40 -2.11
C ILE A 518 -27.19 -4.02 -2.34
N LEU A 519 -27.98 -3.03 -2.75
CA LEU A 519 -27.46 -1.84 -3.41
C LEU A 519 -28.16 -0.53 -3.01
N TRP A 520 -27.39 0.55 -2.82
CA TRP A 520 -27.87 1.91 -2.50
C TRP A 520 -27.23 2.95 -3.42
N ALA A 521 -28.03 3.84 -4.05
CA ALA A 521 -27.49 4.92 -4.88
C ALA A 521 -28.31 6.22 -4.96
N ASP A 522 -27.63 7.36 -5.11
CA ASP A 522 -28.28 8.69 -5.23
C ASP A 522 -28.65 9.06 -6.69
N GLY A 523 -28.44 8.15 -7.66
CA GLY A 523 -28.54 8.39 -9.11
C GLY A 523 -29.36 7.37 -9.92
N ILE A 524 -28.84 6.93 -11.08
CA ILE A 524 -29.50 5.98 -12.01
C ILE A 524 -28.96 4.57 -11.77
N LEU A 525 -29.80 3.62 -11.38
CA LEU A 525 -29.38 2.27 -11.00
C LEU A 525 -29.87 1.18 -11.96
N TRP A 526 -29.01 0.21 -12.32
CA TRP A 526 -29.29 -0.94 -13.22
C TRP A 526 -28.81 -2.27 -12.61
N ALA A 527 -29.60 -3.03 -11.86
CA ALA A 527 -29.07 -4.16 -11.07
C ALA A 527 -30.12 -5.22 -10.73
N ASP A 528 -29.72 -6.43 -10.33
CA ASP A 528 -30.66 -7.45 -9.84
C ASP A 528 -30.43 -7.73 -8.33
N GLY A 529 -31.50 -7.79 -7.53
CA GLY A 529 -31.42 -8.09 -6.09
C GLY A 529 -32.27 -7.20 -5.17
N ILE A 530 -31.67 -6.65 -4.10
CA ILE A 530 -32.34 -5.72 -3.17
C ILE A 530 -31.80 -4.32 -3.43
N LEU A 531 -32.60 -3.43 -4.01
CA LEU A 531 -32.13 -2.16 -4.56
C LEU A 531 -32.79 -0.95 -3.89
N TRP A 532 -32.02 0.12 -3.70
CA TRP A 532 -32.45 1.43 -3.20
C TRP A 532 -31.89 2.55 -4.09
N ALA A 533 -32.75 3.45 -4.61
CA ALA A 533 -32.28 4.60 -5.40
C ALA A 533 -33.10 5.89 -5.26
N ASP A 534 -32.43 7.04 -5.17
CA ASP A 534 -33.12 8.34 -5.03
C ASP A 534 -33.64 8.92 -6.37
N SER A 535 -33.22 8.40 -7.53
CA SER A 535 -33.59 8.98 -8.84
C SER A 535 -34.20 7.99 -9.85
N GLN A 536 -33.41 7.19 -10.57
CA GLN A 536 -33.97 6.22 -11.54
C GLN A 536 -33.49 4.81 -11.21
N LEU A 537 -34.35 3.81 -11.35
CA LEU A 537 -34.06 2.41 -11.02
C LEU A 537 -34.54 1.47 -12.13
N TRP A 538 -33.64 0.59 -12.59
CA TRP A 538 -33.89 -0.51 -13.51
C TRP A 538 -33.37 -1.81 -12.89
N GLY A 539 -34.19 -2.86 -12.78
CA GLY A 539 -33.73 -4.09 -12.14
C GLY A 539 -34.81 -5.02 -11.59
N ASP A 540 -34.45 -6.28 -11.32
CA ASP A 540 -35.40 -7.28 -10.80
C ASP A 540 -35.13 -7.61 -9.32
N GLY A 541 -36.18 -7.74 -8.49
CA GLY A 541 -36.09 -8.19 -7.09
C GLY A 541 -36.91 -7.40 -6.07
N ILE A 542 -36.29 -6.96 -4.96
CA ILE A 542 -36.93 -6.10 -3.94
C ILE A 542 -36.44 -4.68 -4.15
N LEU A 543 -37.29 -3.79 -4.62
CA LEU A 543 -36.88 -2.48 -5.11
C LEU A 543 -37.53 -1.34 -4.32
N TRP A 544 -36.78 -0.25 -4.08
CA TRP A 544 -37.33 0.99 -3.54
C TRP A 544 -36.72 2.22 -4.24
N ALA A 545 -37.53 3.17 -4.73
CA ALA A 545 -37.01 4.40 -5.34
C ALA A 545 -37.93 5.64 -5.26
N ASP A 546 -37.34 6.84 -5.22
CA ASP A 546 -38.05 8.14 -5.12
C ASP A 546 -38.34 8.83 -6.47
N GLY A 547 -38.10 8.15 -7.61
CA GLY A 547 -38.27 8.73 -8.94
C GLY A 547 -38.87 7.81 -10.01
N ILE A 548 -38.08 7.36 -10.99
CA ILE A 548 -38.56 6.51 -12.10
C ILE A 548 -38.08 5.07 -11.89
N MET A 549 -39.00 4.09 -11.84
CA MET A 549 -38.66 2.68 -11.61
C MET A 549 -39.13 1.76 -12.74
N THR A 550 -38.33 0.75 -13.11
CA THR A 550 -38.69 -0.33 -14.05
C THR A 550 -38.07 -1.67 -13.65
N GLY A 551 -38.85 -2.76 -13.64
CA GLY A 551 -38.37 -4.14 -13.46
C GLY A 551 -39.20 -4.94 -12.44
N ASP A 552 -38.93 -6.22 -12.26
CA ASP A 552 -39.94 -7.18 -11.75
C ASP A 552 -39.73 -7.57 -10.28
N GLY A 553 -40.80 -7.66 -9.47
CA GLY A 553 -40.73 -8.19 -8.08
C GLY A 553 -41.60 -7.51 -7.01
N ILE A 554 -41.00 -7.18 -5.86
CA ILE A 554 -41.67 -6.48 -4.72
C ILE A 554 -41.15 -5.04 -4.66
N LEU A 555 -42.05 -4.07 -4.79
CA LEU A 555 -41.67 -2.72 -5.21
C LEU A 555 -42.31 -1.64 -4.34
N TRP A 556 -41.52 -0.62 -3.97
CA TRP A 556 -41.98 0.61 -3.31
C TRP A 556 -41.47 1.84 -4.05
N ALA A 557 -42.32 2.81 -4.41
CA ALA A 557 -41.81 4.01 -5.07
C ALA A 557 -42.66 5.27 -4.89
N ASP A 558 -42.02 6.44 -4.92
CA ASP A 558 -42.66 7.74 -5.10
C ASP A 558 -42.39 8.22 -6.53
N GLY A 559 -43.40 8.25 -7.42
CA GLY A 559 -43.20 8.75 -8.80
C GLY A 559 -43.82 7.93 -9.93
N VAL A 560 -43.01 7.57 -10.94
CA VAL A 560 -43.47 6.87 -12.17
C VAL A 560 -42.88 5.46 -12.22
N VAL A 561 -43.74 4.46 -12.31
CA VAL A 561 -43.36 3.05 -12.18
C VAL A 561 -43.93 2.22 -13.34
N GLN A 562 -43.10 1.40 -13.97
CA GLN A 562 -43.48 0.49 -15.07
C GLN A 562 -42.92 -0.93 -14.85
N THR A 563 -43.76 -1.93 -14.56
CA THR A 563 -43.31 -3.21 -13.95
C THR A 563 -44.42 -4.27 -13.85
N ASP A 564 -44.04 -5.55 -13.73
CA ASP A 564 -44.94 -6.66 -13.38
C ASP A 564 -44.67 -7.16 -11.93
N GLY A 565 -45.66 -7.12 -11.01
CA GLY A 565 -45.42 -7.53 -9.61
C GLY A 565 -46.41 -7.12 -8.50
N ILE A 566 -45.93 -7.09 -7.24
CA ILE A 566 -46.67 -6.60 -6.05
C ILE A 566 -46.14 -5.20 -5.71
N LEU A 567 -47.00 -4.17 -5.75
CA LEU A 567 -46.57 -2.77 -5.79
C LEU A 567 -47.36 -1.84 -4.85
N TRP A 568 -46.63 -0.91 -4.21
CA TRP A 568 -47.12 0.25 -3.46
C TRP A 568 -46.46 1.53 -4.02
N ALA A 569 -47.24 2.49 -4.54
CA ALA A 569 -46.67 3.77 -5.02
C ALA A 569 -47.61 4.98 -4.95
N ASP A 570 -47.05 6.17 -4.74
CA ASP A 570 -47.76 7.45 -4.84
C ASP A 570 -47.54 8.07 -6.24
N GLY A 571 -48.61 8.25 -7.05
CA GLY A 571 -48.51 8.88 -8.38
C GLY A 571 -49.14 8.13 -9.57
N ARG A 572 -48.37 7.94 -10.66
CA ARG A 572 -48.85 7.30 -11.91
C ARG A 572 -48.22 5.92 -12.07
N LEU A 573 -49.07 4.91 -12.20
CA LEU A 573 -48.66 3.49 -12.21
C LEU A 573 -49.20 2.78 -13.46
N GLU A 574 -48.31 2.05 -14.15
CA GLU A 574 -48.63 1.22 -15.33
C GLU A 574 -48.01 -0.18 -15.18
N GLY A 575 -48.79 -1.27 -15.13
CA GLY A 575 -48.25 -2.63 -14.96
C GLY A 575 -49.25 -3.71 -14.56
N ASP A 576 -48.86 -4.99 -14.54
CA ASP A 576 -49.75 -6.14 -14.24
C ASP A 576 -49.46 -6.74 -12.84
N GLY A 577 -50.51 -7.02 -12.01
CA GLY A 577 -50.32 -7.68 -10.69
C GLY A 577 -51.24 -7.25 -9.53
N ILE A 578 -50.68 -7.18 -8.30
CA ILE A 578 -51.40 -6.70 -7.09
C ILE A 578 -50.91 -5.29 -6.77
N LEU A 579 -51.76 -4.28 -7.00
CA LEU A 579 -51.33 -2.88 -7.09
C LEU A 579 -52.13 -1.98 -6.13
N TRP A 580 -51.42 -1.08 -5.44
CA TRP A 580 -51.98 0.01 -4.62
C TRP A 580 -51.39 1.36 -5.07
N ALA A 581 -52.25 2.34 -5.37
CA ALA A 581 -51.81 3.70 -5.72
C ALA A 581 -52.77 4.83 -5.33
N ASP A 582 -52.20 5.96 -4.89
CA ASP A 582 -52.88 7.25 -4.75
C ASP A 582 -52.69 8.07 -6.04
N GLY A 583 -53.57 7.89 -7.05
CA GLY A 583 -53.47 8.62 -8.33
C GLY A 583 -54.10 7.97 -9.57
N ILE A 584 -53.35 7.91 -10.69
CA ILE A 584 -53.82 7.37 -11.99
C ILE A 584 -53.21 5.99 -12.21
N LEU A 585 -54.06 4.98 -12.41
CA LEU A 585 -53.67 3.56 -12.52
C LEU A 585 -54.17 2.92 -13.83
N TRP A 586 -53.28 2.26 -14.57
CA TRP A 586 -53.58 1.47 -15.78
C TRP A 586 -52.96 0.08 -15.65
N ALA A 587 -53.76 -0.98 -15.47
CA ALA A 587 -53.26 -2.30 -15.07
C ALA A 587 -54.26 -3.46 -15.24
N ASP A 588 -53.74 -4.69 -15.37
CA ASP A 588 -54.52 -5.94 -15.28
C ASP A 588 -54.24 -6.67 -13.94
N GLY A 589 -55.27 -7.00 -13.13
CA GLY A 589 -55.07 -7.71 -11.85
C GLY A 589 -56.03 -7.40 -10.67
N ILE A 590 -55.51 -7.42 -9.43
CA ILE A 590 -56.24 -7.05 -8.18
C ILE A 590 -55.77 -5.65 -7.75
N LEU A 591 -56.69 -4.68 -7.73
CA LEU A 591 -56.36 -3.26 -7.72
C LEU A 591 -57.06 -2.50 -6.58
N TRP A 592 -56.36 -1.55 -5.96
CA TRP A 592 -56.87 -0.56 -5.00
C TRP A 592 -56.41 0.85 -5.42
N ALA A 593 -57.33 1.81 -5.60
CA ALA A 593 -57.01 3.18 -6.00
C ALA A 593 -58.09 4.20 -5.57
N ASP A 594 -57.65 5.45 -5.32
CA ASP A 594 -58.50 6.63 -5.09
C ASP A 594 -58.47 7.55 -6.34
N GLY A 595 -59.51 7.54 -7.20
CA GLY A 595 -59.60 8.44 -8.37
C GLY A 595 -60.18 7.83 -9.66
N VAL A 596 -59.44 7.92 -10.78
CA VAL A 596 -59.85 7.47 -12.13
C VAL A 596 -59.10 6.18 -12.50
N LEU A 597 -59.84 5.13 -12.88
CA LEU A 597 -59.30 3.78 -13.09
C LEU A 597 -59.84 3.10 -14.35
N TRP A 598 -58.96 2.37 -15.05
CA TRP A 598 -59.26 1.48 -16.19
C TRP A 598 -58.56 0.13 -15.94
N ALA A 599 -59.30 -0.98 -15.93
CA ALA A 599 -58.74 -2.29 -15.57
C ALA A 599 -59.59 -3.51 -16.00
N ASP A 600 -58.94 -4.66 -16.19
CA ASP A 600 -59.57 -5.97 -16.38
C ASP A 600 -59.32 -6.86 -15.12
N GLY A 601 -60.37 -7.31 -14.39
CA GLY A 601 -60.20 -8.16 -13.18
C GLY A 601 -61.17 -8.00 -12.00
N ILE A 602 -60.67 -8.18 -10.76
CA ILE A 602 -61.43 -8.02 -9.49
C ILE A 602 -61.02 -6.71 -8.82
N LEU A 603 -62.00 -5.82 -8.56
CA LEU A 603 -61.74 -4.44 -8.15
C LEU A 603 -62.47 -4.05 -6.84
N TRP A 604 -61.75 -3.35 -5.95
CA TRP A 604 -62.27 -2.65 -4.76
C TRP A 604 -61.81 -1.19 -4.80
N ALA A 605 -62.73 -0.22 -4.78
CA ALA A 605 -62.41 1.21 -4.82
C ALA A 605 -63.35 2.06 -3.94
N ASP A 606 -62.83 3.12 -3.32
CA ASP A 606 -63.59 4.12 -2.55
C ASP A 606 -63.51 5.50 -3.25
N VAL A 607 -64.44 5.77 -4.18
CA VAL A 607 -64.36 6.94 -5.08
C VAL A 607 -65.30 8.05 -4.60
N ALA A 608 -64.87 8.83 -3.62
CA ALA A 608 -65.66 9.97 -3.15
C ALA A 608 -65.63 11.15 -4.16
N ASN A 609 -66.74 11.36 -4.88
CA ASN A 609 -67.12 12.51 -5.73
C ASN A 609 -66.39 12.71 -7.09
N ASP A 610 -67.06 12.25 -8.16
CA ASP A 610 -66.85 12.59 -9.58
C ASP A 610 -65.78 11.80 -10.35
N GLY A 611 -65.66 10.49 -10.09
CA GLY A 611 -64.90 9.55 -10.93
C GLY A 611 -65.76 8.80 -11.97
N ILE A 612 -65.13 8.31 -13.05
CA ILE A 612 -65.73 7.43 -14.06
C ILE A 612 -64.91 6.13 -14.06
N LEU A 613 -65.59 4.98 -13.93
CA LEU A 613 -64.97 3.66 -13.86
C LEU A 613 -65.41 2.77 -15.02
N TRP A 614 -64.45 2.08 -15.66
CA TRP A 614 -64.66 1.09 -16.71
C TRP A 614 -63.89 -0.18 -16.35
N ALA A 615 -64.58 -1.33 -16.24
CA ALA A 615 -63.93 -2.61 -15.94
C ALA A 615 -64.71 -3.83 -16.47
N ASP A 616 -63.98 -4.88 -16.83
CA ASP A 616 -64.52 -6.21 -17.15
C ASP A 616 -64.31 -7.16 -15.94
N GLY A 617 -65.38 -7.54 -15.22
CA GLY A 617 -65.27 -8.46 -14.06
C GLY A 617 -66.24 -8.24 -12.87
N ILE A 618 -65.72 -8.40 -11.63
CA ILE A 618 -66.47 -8.25 -10.36
C ILE A 618 -66.06 -6.95 -9.66
N LEU A 619 -67.03 -6.11 -9.31
CA LEU A 619 -66.79 -4.73 -8.90
C LEU A 619 -67.62 -4.29 -7.68
N TRP A 620 -66.96 -3.65 -6.70
CA TRP A 620 -67.54 -2.98 -5.52
C TRP A 620 -67.07 -1.51 -5.46
N ALA A 621 -67.99 -0.53 -5.54
CA ALA A 621 -67.69 0.91 -5.49
C ALA A 621 -68.93 1.80 -5.17
N ASP A 622 -68.71 3.07 -4.81
CA ASP A 622 -69.74 4.12 -4.64
C ASP A 622 -69.66 5.16 -5.79
N GLY A 623 -70.73 5.36 -6.60
CA GLY A 623 -70.73 6.35 -7.70
C GLY A 623 -71.47 6.00 -9.01
N VAL A 624 -70.97 6.51 -10.16
CA VAL A 624 -71.51 6.26 -11.53
C VAL A 624 -70.64 5.24 -12.26
N LEU A 625 -71.24 4.17 -12.78
CA LEU A 625 -70.50 2.93 -13.04
C LEU A 625 -70.97 2.17 -14.30
N TRP A 626 -70.03 1.68 -15.12
CA TRP A 626 -70.23 0.92 -16.37
C TRP A 626 -69.33 -0.33 -16.37
N ALA A 627 -69.90 -1.54 -16.52
CA ALA A 627 -69.14 -2.80 -16.54
C ALA A 627 -69.90 -3.96 -17.22
N ASP A 628 -69.14 -4.93 -17.74
CA ASP A 628 -69.66 -6.22 -18.25
C ASP A 628 -69.40 -7.33 -17.21
N GLY A 629 -70.38 -7.68 -16.35
CA GLY A 629 -70.17 -8.66 -15.26
C GLY A 629 -71.16 -8.71 -14.08
N ILE A 630 -70.66 -8.98 -12.87
CA ILE A 630 -71.43 -9.05 -11.60
C ILE A 630 -71.09 -7.86 -10.72
N LEU A 631 -72.10 -7.13 -10.23
CA LEU A 631 -71.90 -5.80 -9.64
C LEU A 631 -72.68 -5.52 -8.34
N TRP A 632 -72.02 -4.89 -7.36
CA TRP A 632 -72.60 -4.40 -6.08
C TRP A 632 -72.19 -2.92 -5.85
N ALA A 633 -73.15 -2.00 -5.68
CA ALA A 633 -72.88 -0.56 -5.47
C ALA A 633 -74.09 0.22 -4.89
N ASP A 634 -73.83 1.40 -4.31
CA ASP A 634 -74.85 2.38 -3.89
C ASP A 634 -74.84 3.62 -4.83
N GLY A 635 -75.70 3.66 -5.87
CA GLY A 635 -75.66 4.72 -6.90
C GLY A 635 -76.51 4.56 -8.18
N ILE A 636 -76.05 5.13 -9.31
CA ILE A 636 -76.67 5.04 -10.66
C ILE A 636 -75.85 4.08 -11.53
N LEU A 637 -76.51 3.10 -12.17
CA LEU A 637 -75.82 1.90 -12.68
C LEU A 637 -76.29 1.41 -14.06
N TRP A 638 -75.35 1.06 -14.94
CA TRP A 638 -75.57 0.41 -16.26
C TRP A 638 -74.65 -0.82 -16.41
N ALA A 639 -75.21 -2.01 -16.73
CA ALA A 639 -74.44 -3.25 -16.90
C ALA A 639 -75.13 -4.30 -17.80
N ASP A 640 -74.33 -5.16 -18.43
CA ASP A 640 -74.78 -6.38 -19.13
C ASP A 640 -74.45 -7.63 -18.28
N GLY A 641 -75.37 -8.06 -17.39
CA GLY A 641 -75.10 -9.19 -16.46
C GLY A 641 -76.06 -9.41 -15.27
N ILE A 642 -75.52 -9.76 -14.09
CA ILE A 642 -76.27 -10.01 -12.82
C ILE A 642 -76.02 -8.86 -11.84
N LEU A 643 -77.08 -8.31 -11.25
CA LEU A 643 -77.03 -7.03 -10.52
C LEU A 643 -77.75 -7.04 -9.15
N TRP A 644 -77.12 -6.43 -8.12
CA TRP A 644 -77.67 -6.16 -6.78
C TRP A 644 -77.29 -4.73 -6.33
N ALA A 645 -78.26 -3.88 -5.97
CA ALA A 645 -78.00 -2.49 -5.55
C ALA A 645 -79.18 -1.87 -4.78
N ASP A 646 -78.90 -0.81 -4.00
CA ASP A 646 -79.88 0.08 -3.37
C ASP A 646 -79.91 1.45 -4.10
N GLY A 647 -80.66 1.58 -5.21
CA GLY A 647 -80.65 2.79 -6.05
C GLY A 647 -81.49 2.77 -7.34
N ILE A 648 -81.16 3.65 -8.31
CA ILE A 648 -81.84 3.74 -9.64
C ILE A 648 -81.13 2.84 -10.65
N LEU A 649 -81.89 2.02 -11.39
CA LEU A 649 -81.37 0.76 -11.94
C LEU A 649 -81.91 0.45 -13.35
N TRP A 650 -81.03 0.13 -14.32
CA TRP A 650 -81.36 -0.33 -15.69
C TRP A 650 -80.35 -1.42 -16.15
N ALA A 651 -80.82 -2.59 -16.63
CA ALA A 651 -79.97 -3.70 -17.07
C ALA A 651 -80.65 -4.62 -18.10
N ASP A 652 -79.86 -5.23 -18.99
CA ASP A 652 -80.28 -6.31 -19.91
C ASP A 652 -79.83 -7.69 -19.34
N GLY A 653 -80.46 -8.14 -18.23
CA GLY A 653 -80.04 -9.36 -17.51
C GLY A 653 -80.94 -9.78 -16.33
N ILE A 654 -80.35 -10.41 -15.28
CA ILE A 654 -81.08 -10.88 -14.08
C ILE A 654 -80.95 -9.85 -12.95
N LEU A 655 -82.10 -9.44 -12.36
CA LEU A 655 -82.22 -8.35 -11.39
C LEU A 655 -82.79 -8.78 -10.02
N TRP A 656 -82.20 -8.33 -8.91
CA TRP A 656 -82.79 -8.33 -7.56
C TRP A 656 -82.56 -6.98 -6.86
N ALA A 657 -83.56 -6.45 -6.15
CA ALA A 657 -83.49 -5.19 -5.40
C ALA A 657 -84.30 -5.29 -4.10
N ASP A 658 -83.87 -4.59 -3.03
CA ASP A 658 -84.65 -4.43 -1.79
C ASP A 658 -85.29 -3.03 -1.77
N VAL A 659 -86.60 -2.93 -1.50
CA VAL A 659 -87.34 -1.66 -1.62
C VAL A 659 -87.75 -1.12 -0.25
N ALA A 660 -87.17 0.02 0.15
CA ALA A 660 -87.68 0.79 1.29
C ALA A 660 -88.95 1.60 0.90
N PRO A 661 -90.03 1.62 1.71
CA PRO A 661 -91.29 2.23 1.31
C PRO A 661 -91.37 3.75 1.62
N GLY A 662 -91.43 4.55 0.56
CA GLY A 662 -92.40 5.65 0.39
C GLY A 662 -92.14 7.03 1.03
N ALA A 663 -92.11 8.05 0.17
CA ALA A 663 -92.99 9.23 0.28
C ALA A 663 -93.00 10.00 -1.07
N ILE A 664 -94.12 9.93 -1.77
CA ILE A 664 -94.51 10.83 -2.87
C ILE A 664 -95.30 11.96 -2.22
N GLU A 665 -95.02 13.24 -2.53
CA GLU A 665 -96.04 14.28 -2.73
C GLU A 665 -95.43 15.55 -3.35
N ASP A 666 -95.94 15.86 -4.55
CA ASP A 666 -96.04 17.10 -5.37
C ASP A 666 -94.93 18.16 -5.41
#